data_AF-A0A4R0H6Q5-F1
#
_entry.id   AF-A0A4R0H6Q5-F1
#
_cell.length_a   1.000
_cell.length_b   1.000
_cell.length_c   1.000
_cell.angle_alpha   90.00
_cell.angle_beta   90.00
_cell.angle_gamma   90.00
#
_symmetry.space_group_name_H-M   'P 1'
#
loop_
_entity.id
_entity.type
_entity.pdbx_description
1 polymer ?
#
loop_
_entity_poly.entity_id
_entity_poly.type
_entity_poly.pdbx_seq_one_letter_code
_entity_poly.pdbx_strand_id
1 'polypeptide(L)'
;MHNSLPGFAELPAPASGPDHFLAALRNADWSAFEPSRDLPPLRTALAELQQNHGVTDAHRFATEQIKSLGAVLRHPDGHLVEIDALALSPCGRYVAVGSWCGDDYDRGGVLQIWELDTGRCVNKLDGVPGGVGWPGYARSIQWSPDGQRVALAFNTNMVGLWDPFGADGEEPIGDASVTDGGSRPPDFAFAPDGTHAYIGMRAPREVHGCIAPLASGHFFYNAYDEEGPQPAWLAETLPAPIKARLGDNELFFEQVFWSRDGSRIYGYNRRSWAASIDVRSGQVVWLDGADTHGQAPAWSLDERLVAVHLDGRLLIADAQTGALVGELPGLPGASLSWGAGGRLAVVLNDHHFPRVVVHDPDGRSHHLHVAPKAADWELPDAGVWAWSPDGEFAACLTSADQIEIWSPGAYPEAVDIFDVPEDTAGVLWGAEGVLVAAGRTRLRFIEASTGDVLGEYVFLREPYASRPLELDGDDIGADLQYEEHGDPSFVLDDDTWAAAFAPGLVIAPEDRRDDLDELLAWVLDRRYSWPTWWGGLDIVPDAETAAGRLGAPYDEYLEPFVGAPETAPAETWPPPNTATVDDLFRLALDSVRPLRSGWDHHVSESLRHAARLRARRGEAQGAMELLAAVRTPAERLRGTADVALILAAAGRLDEARAVFTVTDSDIDAVLDEYNVAFIASSIGGAYTALGDAARGDAWFARAQAAIEPETNPGQHRLAVAWALVECGRIDEARTVWQGATTTPSTFYTTPFLAYLVRTGRDGLARELFSLKGTSGTDYVSYSEDGEQTYLGHLEEGWFDGWEGVEVLAALGRPDLVRDWARVFGDGYAYDDVLEKAEATARDRGPRPTPAEISGLVDEYGTLLKTPRARREHPTQLLVLQAAACRHLGAVMNLIPALPDDDFNGQPGSAFRALWIAATGVDVEPW
;
A
#
# COMPACT_ATOMS: atom_id res chain seq x y z
N MET A 1 33.45 -27.48 50.61
CA MET A 1 33.64 -26.20 49.90
C MET A 1 33.03 -26.40 48.53
N HIS A 2 31.82 -25.91 48.31
CA HIS A 2 31.29 -25.80 46.96
C HIS A 2 32.08 -24.68 46.29
N ASN A 3 32.96 -25.03 45.35
CA ASN A 3 33.52 -24.05 44.43
C ASN A 3 32.37 -23.63 43.51
N SER A 4 31.76 -22.49 43.81
CA SER A 4 30.97 -21.75 42.83
C SER A 4 31.88 -21.38 41.67
N LEU A 5 31.48 -21.70 40.44
CA LEU A 5 32.18 -21.26 39.24
C LEU A 5 32.12 -19.72 39.16
N PRO A 6 33.17 -19.07 38.64
CA PRO A 6 33.18 -17.61 38.48
C PRO A 6 32.09 -17.15 37.50
N GLY A 7 31.49 -15.99 37.78
CA GLY A 7 30.52 -15.34 36.89
C GLY A 7 31.19 -14.59 35.74
N PHE A 8 30.40 -14.16 34.74
CA PHE A 8 30.92 -13.45 33.55
C PHE A 8 31.56 -12.09 33.86
N ALA A 9 31.19 -11.45 34.97
CA ALA A 9 31.83 -10.23 35.46
C ALA A 9 33.29 -10.43 35.92
N GLU A 10 33.72 -11.69 36.13
CA GLU A 10 35.09 -12.04 36.53
C GLU A 10 35.96 -12.50 35.36
N LEU A 11 35.48 -12.37 34.12
CA LEU A 11 36.29 -12.69 32.94
C LEU A 11 37.52 -11.76 32.85
N PRO A 12 38.69 -12.31 32.52
CA PRO A 12 39.90 -11.53 32.37
C PRO A 12 39.79 -10.63 31.14
N ALA A 13 40.49 -9.49 31.14
CA ALA A 13 40.51 -8.61 29.98
C ALA A 13 41.02 -9.35 28.72
N PRO A 14 40.50 -9.05 27.51
CA PRO A 14 40.95 -9.66 26.26
C PRO A 14 42.47 -9.55 26.02
N ALA A 15 43.08 -8.48 26.52
CA ALA A 15 44.53 -8.26 26.53
C ALA A 15 45.35 -9.36 27.25
N SER A 16 44.72 -10.24 28.04
CA SER A 16 45.37 -11.40 28.66
C SER A 16 45.75 -12.51 27.66
N GLY A 17 45.29 -12.40 26.42
CA GLY A 17 45.59 -13.31 25.32
C GLY A 17 44.50 -14.38 25.10
N PRO A 18 44.38 -14.90 23.87
CA PRO A 18 43.24 -15.73 23.45
C PRO A 18 43.11 -17.04 24.24
N ASP A 19 44.23 -17.71 24.55
CA ASP A 19 44.23 -18.96 25.31
C ASP A 19 43.77 -18.76 26.76
N HIS A 20 44.17 -17.65 27.38
CA HIS A 20 43.78 -17.31 28.74
C HIS A 20 42.29 -16.96 28.80
N PHE A 21 41.80 -16.17 27.84
CA PHE A 21 40.39 -15.82 27.74
C PHE A 21 39.51 -17.06 27.49
N LEU A 22 39.90 -17.95 26.56
CA LEU A 22 39.21 -19.22 26.32
C LEU A 22 39.17 -20.12 27.57
N ALA A 23 40.27 -20.20 28.32
CA ALA A 23 40.30 -20.96 29.56
C ALA A 23 39.35 -20.37 30.63
N ALA A 24 39.20 -19.05 30.68
CA ALA A 24 38.22 -18.39 31.55
C ALA A 24 36.78 -18.68 31.10
N LEU A 25 36.47 -18.57 29.80
CA LEU A 25 35.14 -18.90 29.26
C LEU A 25 34.73 -20.35 29.55
N ARG A 26 35.66 -21.30 29.45
CA ARG A 26 35.42 -22.72 29.78
C ARG A 26 35.13 -22.97 31.27
N ASN A 27 35.58 -22.07 32.14
CA ASN A 27 35.38 -22.17 33.58
C ASN A 27 34.22 -21.27 34.07
N ALA A 28 33.61 -20.46 33.20
CA ALA A 28 32.47 -19.61 33.55
C ALA A 28 31.20 -20.46 33.76
N ASP A 29 30.30 -19.98 34.62
CA ASP A 29 29.00 -20.62 34.85
C ASP A 29 27.96 -20.25 33.78
N TRP A 30 27.97 -20.95 32.64
CA TRP A 30 26.99 -20.75 31.57
C TRP A 30 25.55 -21.10 31.98
N SER A 31 25.35 -21.88 33.06
CA SER A 31 24.00 -22.19 33.56
C SER A 31 23.34 -21.02 34.29
N ALA A 32 24.14 -20.03 34.71
CA ALA A 32 23.70 -18.79 35.32
C ALA A 32 23.76 -17.60 34.32
N PHE A 33 23.99 -17.88 33.04
CA PHE A 33 24.07 -16.85 31.99
C PHE A 33 22.72 -16.16 31.82
N GLU A 34 22.73 -14.83 31.89
CA GLU A 34 21.55 -14.00 31.68
C GLU A 34 21.83 -13.07 30.48
N PRO A 35 21.13 -13.25 29.34
CA PRO A 35 21.48 -12.53 28.10
C PRO A 35 21.53 -11.02 28.24
N SER A 36 20.59 -10.42 28.99
CA SER A 36 20.54 -8.98 29.24
C SER A 36 21.74 -8.43 30.02
N ARG A 37 22.37 -9.26 30.86
CA ARG A 37 23.47 -8.91 31.75
C ARG A 37 24.83 -9.27 31.15
N ASP A 38 24.94 -10.47 30.59
CA ASP A 38 26.22 -11.10 30.28
C ASP A 38 26.56 -11.04 28.77
N LEU A 39 25.57 -10.98 27.88
CA LEU A 39 25.83 -11.04 26.44
C LEU A 39 26.52 -9.77 25.90
N PRO A 40 26.03 -8.53 26.18
CA PRO A 40 26.70 -7.32 25.69
C PRO A 40 28.18 -7.22 26.11
N PRO A 41 28.57 -7.35 27.40
CA PRO A 41 29.98 -7.25 27.78
C PRO A 41 30.83 -8.40 27.22
N LEU A 42 30.26 -9.60 27.06
CA LEU A 42 30.94 -10.71 26.39
C LEU A 42 31.21 -10.40 24.91
N ARG A 43 30.21 -9.85 24.21
CA ARG A 43 30.31 -9.45 22.81
C ARG A 43 31.39 -8.37 22.64
N THR A 44 31.41 -7.33 23.48
CA THR A 44 32.47 -6.31 23.49
C THR A 44 33.86 -6.92 23.71
N ALA A 45 34.01 -7.79 24.71
CA ALA A 45 35.29 -8.42 25.01
C ALA A 45 35.80 -9.31 23.86
N LEU A 46 34.91 -10.01 23.17
CA LEU A 46 35.27 -10.80 21.99
C LEU A 46 35.58 -9.91 20.78
N ALA A 47 34.84 -8.82 20.56
CA ALA A 47 35.17 -7.85 19.52
C ALA A 47 36.58 -7.25 19.71
N GLU A 48 36.95 -6.88 20.93
CA GLU A 48 38.33 -6.47 21.27
C GLU A 48 39.35 -7.58 21.00
N LEU A 49 39.01 -8.83 21.33
CA LEU A 49 39.89 -9.98 21.07
C LEU A 49 40.06 -10.19 19.56
N GLN A 50 39.00 -10.05 18.77
CA GLN A 50 39.01 -10.11 17.31
C GLN A 50 39.90 -9.02 16.71
N GLN A 51 39.78 -7.77 17.15
CA GLN A 51 40.61 -6.68 16.65
C GLN A 51 42.12 -6.97 16.84
N ASN A 52 42.49 -7.62 17.94
CA ASN A 52 43.88 -7.91 18.29
C ASN A 52 44.41 -9.22 17.69
N HIS A 53 43.56 -10.23 17.48
CA HIS A 53 43.97 -11.61 17.20
C HIS A 53 43.18 -12.32 16.09
N GLY A 54 42.22 -11.64 15.45
CA GLY A 54 41.25 -12.26 14.55
C GLY A 54 40.28 -13.21 15.27
N VAL A 55 39.49 -13.97 14.51
CA VAL A 55 38.55 -14.95 15.07
C VAL A 55 39.30 -16.16 15.64
N THR A 56 39.24 -16.30 16.96
CA THR A 56 39.94 -17.34 17.74
C THR A 56 38.99 -18.44 18.23
N ASP A 57 39.52 -19.50 18.85
CA ASP A 57 38.72 -20.57 19.44
C ASP A 57 37.84 -20.12 20.62
N ALA A 58 38.13 -18.97 21.23
CA ALA A 58 37.24 -18.33 22.20
C ALA A 58 35.90 -17.93 21.57
N HIS A 59 35.93 -17.37 20.35
CA HIS A 59 34.75 -16.96 19.61
C HIS A 59 33.90 -18.18 19.21
N ARG A 60 34.55 -19.22 18.68
CA ARG A 60 33.89 -20.48 18.33
C ARG A 60 33.24 -21.14 19.54
N PHE A 61 33.96 -21.21 20.67
CA PHE A 61 33.43 -21.77 21.90
C PHE A 61 32.23 -20.98 22.42
N ALA A 62 32.34 -19.65 22.49
CA ALA A 62 31.24 -18.79 22.94
C ALA A 62 30.01 -18.93 22.02
N THR A 63 30.22 -18.97 20.71
CA THR A 63 29.11 -19.14 19.73
C THR A 63 28.36 -20.46 19.94
N GLU A 64 29.08 -21.56 20.17
CA GLU A 64 28.43 -22.85 20.47
C GLU A 64 27.67 -22.83 21.81
N GLN A 65 28.17 -22.11 22.82
CA GLN A 65 27.43 -21.90 24.06
C GLN A 65 26.16 -21.07 23.85
N ILE A 66 26.24 -19.95 23.11
CA ILE A 66 25.10 -19.09 22.79
C ILE A 66 24.03 -19.87 22.01
N LYS A 67 24.42 -20.68 21.02
CA LYS A 67 23.51 -21.60 20.32
C LYS A 67 22.86 -22.59 21.28
N SER A 68 23.62 -23.19 22.20
CA SER A 68 23.07 -24.10 23.21
C SER A 68 22.07 -23.45 24.19
N LEU A 69 22.11 -22.12 24.33
CA LEU A 69 21.16 -21.35 25.14
C LEU A 69 19.87 -21.03 24.39
N GLY A 70 19.73 -21.48 23.14
CA GLY A 70 18.53 -21.33 22.32
C GLY A 70 18.64 -20.23 21.26
N ALA A 71 19.84 -19.75 20.93
CA ALA A 71 19.99 -18.79 19.84
C ALA A 71 19.65 -19.43 18.49
N VAL A 72 18.85 -18.73 17.69
CA VAL A 72 18.40 -19.18 16.35
C VAL A 72 18.94 -18.26 15.27
N LEU A 73 19.21 -18.81 14.09
CA LEU A 73 19.63 -18.02 12.93
C LEU A 73 18.44 -17.23 12.38
N ARG A 74 18.63 -15.95 12.08
CA ARG A 74 17.61 -15.07 11.49
C ARG A 74 18.17 -14.27 10.32
N HIS A 75 17.32 -13.98 9.34
CA HIS A 75 17.58 -13.06 8.24
C HIS A 75 16.68 -11.82 8.32
N PRO A 76 17.07 -10.70 7.70
CA PRO A 76 16.38 -9.43 7.79
C PRO A 76 15.18 -9.30 6.83
N ASP A 77 15.06 -10.16 5.82
CA ASP A 77 13.97 -10.04 4.84
C ASP A 77 12.60 -10.37 5.42
N GLY A 78 11.61 -9.60 4.99
CA GLY A 78 10.24 -9.81 5.44
C GLY A 78 9.28 -8.70 5.04
N HIS A 79 9.74 -7.46 4.87
CA HIS A 79 8.87 -6.41 4.33
C HIS A 79 8.51 -6.70 2.88
N LEU A 80 7.22 -6.93 2.63
CA LEU A 80 6.63 -7.22 1.32
C LEU A 80 5.99 -5.99 0.65
N VAL A 81 5.88 -4.89 1.39
CA VAL A 81 5.58 -3.53 0.93
C VAL A 81 6.48 -2.53 1.67
N GLU A 82 6.37 -1.26 1.31
CA GLU A 82 7.14 -0.17 1.88
C GLU A 82 7.02 -0.07 3.42
N ILE A 83 8.10 0.38 4.06
CA ILE A 83 8.10 0.77 5.46
C ILE A 83 7.30 2.08 5.59
N ASP A 84 6.26 2.06 6.42
CA ASP A 84 5.35 3.19 6.63
C ASP A 84 5.43 3.75 8.05
N ALA A 85 6.03 3.01 8.99
CA ALA A 85 6.14 3.41 10.38
C ALA A 85 7.50 3.03 10.97
N LEU A 86 8.02 3.86 11.87
CA LEU A 86 9.21 3.55 12.65
C LEU A 86 9.17 4.20 14.02
N ALA A 87 9.80 3.57 15.01
CA ALA A 87 9.90 4.11 16.35
C ALA A 87 11.18 3.66 17.06
N LEU A 88 11.88 4.61 17.65
CA LEU A 88 13.01 4.34 18.53
C LEU A 88 12.53 3.92 19.91
N SER A 89 13.16 2.89 20.47
CA SER A 89 12.92 2.50 21.86
C SER A 89 13.38 3.60 22.84
N PRO A 90 12.76 3.73 24.04
CA PRO A 90 13.14 4.76 25.00
C PRO A 90 14.57 4.62 25.52
N CYS A 91 15.13 3.40 25.43
CA CYS A 91 16.52 3.13 25.77
C CYS A 91 17.50 3.40 24.62
N GLY A 92 17.01 3.72 23.42
CA GLY A 92 17.82 3.97 22.22
C GLY A 92 18.49 2.74 21.61
N ARG A 93 18.37 1.55 22.21
CA ARG A 93 19.06 0.32 21.75
C ARG A 93 18.34 -0.41 20.61
N TYR A 94 17.05 -0.16 20.45
CA TYR A 94 16.23 -0.77 19.42
C TYR A 94 15.48 0.26 18.58
N VAL A 95 15.28 -0.07 17.31
CA VAL A 95 14.31 0.59 16.42
C VAL A 95 13.30 -0.46 15.96
N ALA A 96 12.03 -0.09 16.03
CA ALA A 96 10.93 -0.85 15.43
C ALA A 96 10.61 -0.23 14.08
N VAL A 97 10.39 -1.06 13.06
CA VAL A 97 9.93 -0.65 11.73
C VAL A 97 8.73 -1.48 11.33
N GLY A 98 7.73 -0.84 10.75
CA GLY A 98 6.45 -1.43 10.39
C GLY A 98 6.10 -1.15 8.94
N SER A 99 5.50 -2.12 8.28
CA SER A 99 4.88 -1.94 6.97
C SER A 99 3.37 -2.18 7.05
N TRP A 100 2.62 -1.44 6.24
CA TRP A 100 1.22 -1.73 5.97
C TRP A 100 1.09 -3.07 5.18
N CYS A 101 -0.13 -3.49 4.84
CA CYS A 101 -0.38 -4.73 4.08
C CYS A 101 -0.41 -4.51 2.56
N GLY A 102 -0.66 -3.28 2.09
CA GLY A 102 -0.98 -3.00 0.69
C GLY A 102 -2.43 -3.35 0.37
N ASP A 103 -2.72 -3.61 -0.91
CA ASP A 103 -4.07 -3.98 -1.37
C ASP A 103 -4.49 -5.41 -0.93
N ASP A 104 -3.54 -6.22 -0.48
CA ASP A 104 -3.76 -7.58 0.03
C ASP A 104 -3.87 -7.57 1.57
N TYR A 105 -5.08 -7.29 2.07
CA TYR A 105 -5.37 -7.22 3.51
C TYR A 105 -5.27 -8.58 4.21
N ASP A 106 -5.54 -9.68 3.51
CA ASP A 106 -5.54 -11.03 4.08
C ASP A 106 -4.11 -11.50 4.42
N ARG A 107 -3.11 -11.01 3.66
CA ARG A 107 -1.69 -11.26 3.95
C ARG A 107 -1.19 -10.59 5.23
N GLY A 108 -1.76 -9.45 5.60
CA GLY A 108 -1.26 -8.63 6.70
C GLY A 108 0.05 -7.89 6.37
N GLY A 109 0.65 -7.26 7.39
CA GLY A 109 1.94 -6.55 7.28
C GLY A 109 2.95 -7.03 8.32
N VAL A 110 4.09 -6.34 8.40
CA VAL A 110 5.25 -6.83 9.16
C VAL A 110 5.70 -5.80 10.18
N LEU A 111 6.04 -6.25 11.38
CA LEU A 111 6.82 -5.49 12.36
C LEU A 111 8.20 -6.13 12.52
N GLN A 112 9.27 -5.36 12.32
CA GLN A 112 10.63 -5.79 12.61
C GLN A 112 11.25 -4.97 13.73
N ILE A 113 12.07 -5.64 14.56
CA ILE A 113 12.82 -5.03 15.65
C ILE A 113 14.31 -5.23 15.39
N TRP A 114 15.05 -4.13 15.43
CA TRP A 114 16.46 -4.07 15.11
C TRP A 114 17.29 -3.65 16.31
N GLU A 115 18.35 -4.38 16.63
CA GLU A 115 19.36 -3.99 17.63
C GLU A 115 20.36 -3.03 16.98
N LEU A 116 20.46 -1.80 17.50
CA LEU A 116 21.26 -0.75 16.87
C LEU A 116 22.77 -1.03 16.96
N ASP A 117 23.25 -1.53 18.11
CA ASP A 117 24.67 -1.80 18.38
C ASP A 117 25.32 -2.73 17.33
N THR A 118 24.54 -3.63 16.75
CA THR A 118 25.00 -4.58 15.73
C THR A 118 24.40 -4.32 14.34
N GLY A 119 23.41 -3.43 14.25
CA GLY A 119 22.60 -3.22 13.07
C GLY A 119 21.82 -4.45 12.61
N ARG A 120 21.52 -5.42 13.50
CA ARG A 120 20.87 -6.70 13.13
C ARG A 120 19.39 -6.75 13.48
N CYS A 121 18.59 -7.38 12.61
CA CYS A 121 17.21 -7.72 12.92
C CYS A 121 17.19 -8.81 14.00
N VAL A 122 16.59 -8.50 15.15
CA VAL A 122 16.48 -9.43 16.29
C VAL A 122 15.09 -10.02 16.44
N ASN A 123 14.06 -9.42 15.83
CA ASN A 123 12.76 -10.05 15.73
C ASN A 123 11.97 -9.59 14.50
N LYS A 124 11.09 -10.46 14.02
CA LYS A 124 10.12 -10.21 12.96
C LYS A 124 8.79 -10.80 13.42
N LEU A 125 7.74 -9.98 13.42
CA LEU A 125 6.35 -10.40 13.54
C LEU A 125 5.72 -10.29 12.15
N ASP A 126 5.47 -11.44 11.53
CA ASP A 126 4.86 -11.53 10.21
C ASP A 126 3.34 -11.62 10.32
N GLY A 127 2.64 -11.26 9.25
CA GLY A 127 1.17 -11.40 9.18
C GLY A 127 0.39 -10.57 10.20
N VAL A 128 0.91 -9.42 10.66
CA VAL A 128 0.18 -8.51 11.54
C VAL A 128 -1.12 -8.11 10.84
N PRO A 129 -2.32 -8.43 11.39
CA PRO A 129 -3.58 -8.27 10.67
C PRO A 129 -3.81 -6.85 10.16
N GLY A 130 -4.05 -6.70 8.85
CA GLY A 130 -4.23 -5.42 8.15
C GLY A 130 -3.05 -4.44 8.25
N GLY A 131 -1.86 -4.93 8.61
CA GLY A 131 -0.60 -4.19 8.59
C GLY A 131 -0.33 -3.29 9.79
N VAL A 132 0.87 -2.70 9.82
CA VAL A 132 1.33 -1.77 10.85
C VAL A 132 1.43 -0.37 10.26
N GLY A 133 0.62 0.55 10.76
CA GLY A 133 0.59 1.93 10.27
C GLY A 133 -0.07 2.09 8.89
N TRP A 134 0.17 3.25 8.26
CA TRP A 134 -0.31 3.63 6.94
C TRP A 134 0.55 4.78 6.40
N PRO A 135 0.83 4.86 5.08
CA PRO A 135 1.58 5.98 4.48
C PRO A 135 1.09 7.35 4.96
N GLY A 136 2.01 8.15 5.52
CA GLY A 136 1.71 9.51 5.99
C GLY A 136 1.06 9.64 7.37
N TYR A 137 0.90 8.52 8.09
CA TYR A 137 0.50 8.53 9.50
C TYR A 137 1.70 8.33 10.42
N ALA A 138 1.93 9.30 11.30
CA ALA A 138 3.02 9.26 12.27
C ALA A 138 2.57 8.67 13.61
N ARG A 139 3.56 8.23 14.40
CA ARG A 139 3.39 7.63 15.75
C ARG A 139 2.52 6.38 15.76
N SER A 140 2.52 5.65 14.64
CA SER A 140 1.82 4.37 14.48
C SER A 140 2.43 3.25 15.33
N ILE A 141 3.68 3.41 15.76
CA ILE A 141 4.39 2.51 16.68
C ILE A 141 4.81 3.31 17.93
N GLN A 142 4.50 2.81 19.13
CA GLN A 142 4.89 3.46 20.38
C GLN A 142 5.43 2.45 21.39
N TRP A 143 6.65 2.72 21.89
CA TRP A 143 7.31 1.88 22.89
C TRP A 143 6.86 2.20 24.33
N SER A 144 6.64 1.17 25.16
CA SER A 144 6.48 1.34 26.62
C SER A 144 7.76 1.89 27.26
N PRO A 145 7.69 2.63 28.38
CA PRO A 145 8.87 3.23 29.01
C PRO A 145 9.94 2.23 29.46
N ASP A 146 9.55 0.99 29.80
CA ASP A 146 10.46 -0.09 30.15
C ASP A 146 11.06 -0.83 28.94
N GLY A 147 10.62 -0.47 27.73
CA GLY A 147 11.06 -1.03 26.46
C GLY A 147 10.69 -2.50 26.26
N GLN A 148 9.70 -3.03 26.98
CA GLN A 148 9.27 -4.43 26.87
C GLN A 148 8.05 -4.62 25.97
N ARG A 149 7.29 -3.55 25.67
CA ARG A 149 6.04 -3.65 24.91
C ARG A 149 5.97 -2.59 23.84
N VAL A 150 5.23 -2.91 22.77
CA VAL A 150 4.92 -1.99 21.68
C VAL A 150 3.42 -1.93 21.46
N ALA A 151 2.88 -0.74 21.34
CA ALA A 151 1.53 -0.51 20.87
C ALA A 151 1.57 -0.10 19.40
N LEU A 152 0.70 -0.71 18.60
CA LEU A 152 0.65 -0.53 17.14
C LEU A 152 -0.74 -0.03 16.73
N ALA A 153 -0.79 0.94 15.83
CA ALA A 153 -1.97 1.14 15.01
C ALA A 153 -1.96 0.07 13.90
N PHE A 154 -3.02 -0.74 13.85
CA PHE A 154 -3.10 -1.90 12.98
C PHE A 154 -4.54 -2.17 12.53
N ASN A 155 -4.72 -3.10 11.60
CA ASN A 155 -6.02 -3.51 11.08
C ASN A 155 -6.93 -2.35 10.68
N THR A 156 -6.39 -1.41 9.90
CA THR A 156 -7.02 -0.14 9.50
C THR A 156 -7.32 0.80 10.66
N ASN A 157 -8.14 0.44 11.64
CA ASN A 157 -8.67 1.37 12.66
C ASN A 157 -8.58 0.86 14.11
N MET A 158 -7.65 -0.05 14.40
CA MET A 158 -7.45 -0.64 15.72
C MET A 158 -6.13 -0.23 16.35
N VAL A 159 -6.03 -0.35 17.68
CA VAL A 159 -4.77 -0.26 18.42
C VAL A 159 -4.53 -1.56 19.16
N GLY A 160 -3.39 -2.20 18.94
CA GLY A 160 -3.04 -3.47 19.57
C GLY A 160 -1.77 -3.37 20.39
N LEU A 161 -1.54 -4.36 21.25
CA LEU A 161 -0.41 -4.44 22.16
C LEU A 161 0.37 -5.74 21.96
N TRP A 162 1.68 -5.64 21.76
CA TRP A 162 2.57 -6.79 21.60
C TRP A 162 3.72 -6.74 22.61
N ASP A 163 4.23 -7.93 22.95
CA ASP A 163 5.56 -8.12 23.53
C ASP A 163 6.48 -8.63 22.41
N PRO A 164 7.32 -7.76 21.82
CA PRO A 164 8.18 -8.16 20.71
C PRO A 164 9.31 -9.10 21.12
N PHE A 165 9.46 -9.45 22.40
CA PHE A 165 10.47 -10.38 22.89
C PHE A 165 9.85 -11.64 23.52
N GLY A 166 8.52 -11.71 23.58
CA GLY A 166 7.77 -12.82 24.17
C GLY A 166 7.73 -14.08 23.30
N ALA A 167 7.39 -15.22 23.90
CA ALA A 167 7.27 -16.52 23.24
C ALA A 167 6.18 -16.54 22.14
N ASP A 168 5.03 -15.92 22.43
CA ASP A 168 3.81 -15.88 21.60
C ASP A 168 3.69 -14.58 20.78
N GLY A 169 4.83 -14.01 20.35
CA GLY A 169 4.90 -12.65 19.83
C GLY A 169 4.10 -12.35 18.55
N GLU A 170 3.54 -13.36 17.87
CA GLU A 170 2.77 -13.18 16.63
C GLU A 170 1.36 -12.63 16.89
N GLU A 171 0.69 -13.08 17.96
CA GLU A 171 -0.62 -12.56 18.34
C GLU A 171 -0.51 -11.35 19.30
N PRO A 172 -1.42 -10.36 19.20
CA PRO A 172 -1.48 -9.31 20.19
C PRO A 172 -1.83 -9.88 21.57
N ILE A 173 -1.19 -9.36 22.61
CA ILE A 173 -1.57 -9.55 24.03
C ILE A 173 -3.03 -9.12 24.24
N GLY A 174 -3.45 -8.09 23.51
CA GLY A 174 -4.81 -7.62 23.40
C GLY A 174 -4.88 -6.39 22.51
N ASP A 175 -6.10 -5.97 22.21
CA ASP A 175 -6.37 -4.94 21.24
C ASP A 175 -7.65 -4.17 21.57
N ALA A 176 -7.77 -2.98 21.01
CA ALA A 176 -8.94 -2.14 21.11
C ALA A 176 -9.43 -1.74 19.72
N SER A 177 -10.63 -2.20 19.38
CA SER A 177 -11.41 -1.72 18.25
C SER A 177 -12.41 -0.68 18.76
N VAL A 178 -12.00 0.58 18.71
CA VAL A 178 -12.81 1.75 19.09
C VAL A 178 -12.82 2.69 17.88
N THR A 179 -13.80 2.51 17.02
CA THR A 179 -13.84 3.19 15.71
C THR A 179 -14.75 4.41 15.70
N ASP A 180 -14.34 5.45 14.99
CA ASP A 180 -15.20 6.58 14.58
C ASP A 180 -15.85 6.36 13.19
N GLY A 181 -15.64 5.17 12.60
CA GLY A 181 -16.07 4.81 11.24
C GLY A 181 -15.05 5.19 10.15
N GLY A 182 -13.90 5.77 10.52
CA GLY A 182 -12.82 6.08 9.59
C GLY A 182 -12.09 4.85 9.06
N SER A 183 -11.79 4.85 7.76
CA SER A 183 -10.92 3.86 7.11
C SER A 183 -9.46 4.34 7.16
N ARG A 184 -8.94 4.54 8.38
CA ARG A 184 -7.57 5.02 8.65
C ARG A 184 -7.11 4.64 10.06
N PRO A 185 -5.78 4.58 10.33
CA PRO A 185 -5.25 4.41 11.67
C PRO A 185 -5.80 5.45 12.65
N PRO A 186 -6.15 5.06 13.89
CA PRO A 186 -6.58 6.00 14.89
C PRO A 186 -5.36 6.71 15.50
N ASP A 187 -5.51 7.99 15.80
CA ASP A 187 -4.51 8.74 16.55
C ASP A 187 -4.51 8.24 17.99
N PHE A 188 -3.42 7.64 18.45
CA PHE A 188 -3.37 7.03 19.77
C PHE A 188 -2.13 7.41 20.57
N ALA A 189 -2.21 7.28 21.89
CA ALA A 189 -1.11 7.48 22.80
C ALA A 189 -1.02 6.29 23.77
N PHE A 190 0.11 5.60 23.77
CA PHE A 190 0.32 4.47 24.67
C PHE A 190 0.61 4.95 26.09
N ALA A 191 -0.12 4.43 27.07
CA ALA A 191 0.07 4.81 28.46
C ALA A 191 1.39 4.24 29.01
N PRO A 192 2.09 4.97 29.87
CA PRO A 192 3.36 4.52 30.45
C PRO A 192 3.21 3.30 31.38
N ASP A 193 1.98 2.92 31.74
CA ASP A 193 1.70 1.70 32.49
C ASP A 193 1.84 0.42 31.66
N GLY A 194 1.97 0.52 30.33
CA GLY A 194 2.14 -0.61 29.43
C GLY A 194 0.87 -1.43 29.18
N THR A 195 -0.30 -0.92 29.54
CA THR A 195 -1.57 -1.67 29.55
C THR A 195 -2.77 -0.90 28.99
N HIS A 196 -2.73 0.43 28.92
CA HIS A 196 -3.80 1.26 28.37
C HIS A 196 -3.32 2.12 27.20
N ALA A 197 -4.25 2.62 26.38
CA ALA A 197 -3.97 3.66 25.42
C ALA A 197 -5.12 4.67 25.36
N TYR A 198 -4.78 5.92 25.06
CA TYR A 198 -5.76 6.90 24.64
C TYR A 198 -5.96 6.70 23.14
N ILE A 199 -7.20 6.63 22.68
CA ILE A 199 -7.54 6.44 21.28
C ILE A 199 -8.45 7.59 20.87
N GLY A 200 -8.00 8.37 19.89
CA GLY A 200 -8.74 9.44 19.26
C GLY A 200 -9.86 8.88 18.39
N MET A 201 -11.10 9.21 18.74
CA MET A 201 -12.29 8.81 18.00
C MET A 201 -13.45 9.71 18.39
N ARG A 202 -14.51 9.78 17.57
CA ARG A 202 -15.67 10.62 17.84
C ARG A 202 -16.48 10.08 19.01
N ALA A 203 -16.40 10.74 20.17
CA ALA A 203 -17.10 10.36 21.38
C ALA A 203 -18.45 11.11 21.52
N PRO A 204 -19.44 10.55 22.22
CA PRO A 204 -20.69 11.26 22.57
C PRO A 204 -20.49 12.31 23.69
N ARG A 205 -19.28 12.88 23.81
CA ARG A 205 -18.83 13.78 24.88
C ARG A 205 -18.22 15.03 24.26
N GLU A 206 -18.13 16.14 25.01
CA GLU A 206 -17.49 17.37 24.50
C GLU A 206 -15.97 17.22 24.29
N VAL A 207 -15.32 16.21 24.89
CA VAL A 207 -13.92 15.85 24.64
C VAL A 207 -13.88 14.55 23.86
N HIS A 208 -13.32 14.58 22.63
CA HIS A 208 -13.20 13.38 21.80
C HIS A 208 -12.13 12.43 22.31
N GLY A 209 -12.28 11.16 21.94
CA GLY A 209 -11.41 10.06 22.35
C GLY A 209 -11.82 9.38 23.66
N CYS A 210 -11.09 8.32 23.99
CA CYS A 210 -11.31 7.52 25.18
C CYS A 210 -10.01 6.86 25.66
N ILE A 211 -10.02 6.28 26.86
CA ILE A 211 -8.94 5.42 27.35
C ILE A 211 -9.41 3.96 27.25
N ALA A 212 -8.69 3.16 26.45
CA ALA A 212 -8.99 1.76 26.18
C ALA A 212 -8.00 0.82 26.89
N PRO A 213 -8.46 -0.34 27.40
CA PRO A 213 -7.62 -1.30 28.10
C PRO A 213 -7.00 -2.34 27.15
N LEU A 214 -5.83 -2.04 26.59
CA LEU A 214 -5.16 -2.91 25.60
C LEU A 214 -4.73 -4.28 26.15
N ALA A 215 -4.45 -4.40 27.45
CA ALA A 215 -3.99 -5.66 28.04
C ALA A 215 -5.14 -6.63 28.45
N SER A 216 -6.39 -6.34 28.10
CA SER A 216 -7.56 -7.13 28.54
C SER A 216 -8.05 -8.15 27.49
N GLY A 217 -7.20 -8.49 26.51
CA GLY A 217 -7.58 -9.25 25.32
C GLY A 217 -8.29 -8.36 24.30
N HIS A 218 -9.23 -8.92 23.54
CA HIS A 218 -9.99 -8.17 22.53
C HIS A 218 -11.04 -7.26 23.16
N PHE A 219 -10.88 -5.95 22.99
CA PHE A 219 -11.83 -4.92 23.42
C PHE A 219 -12.55 -4.31 22.21
N PHE A 220 -13.82 -4.64 22.03
CA PHE A 220 -14.64 -4.09 20.95
C PHE A 220 -15.69 -3.13 21.50
N TYR A 221 -15.65 -1.88 21.03
CA TYR A 221 -16.67 -0.88 21.31
C TYR A 221 -17.42 -0.48 20.04
N ASN A 222 -18.75 -0.53 20.11
CA ASN A 222 -19.66 -0.07 19.07
C ASN A 222 -20.58 1.01 19.64
N ALA A 223 -20.60 2.19 19.02
CA ALA A 223 -21.42 3.32 19.45
C ALA A 223 -22.93 3.04 19.42
N TYR A 224 -23.38 2.00 18.71
CA TYR A 224 -24.78 1.59 18.63
C TYR A 224 -25.17 0.48 19.62
N ASP A 225 -24.20 -0.07 20.37
CA ASP A 225 -24.43 -1.15 21.34
C ASP A 225 -24.20 -0.64 22.77
N GLU A 226 -25.28 -0.18 23.41
CA GLU A 226 -25.24 0.33 24.79
C GLU A 226 -25.01 -0.78 25.84
N GLU A 227 -25.18 -2.07 25.49
CA GLU A 227 -25.01 -3.19 26.41
C GLU A 227 -23.58 -3.77 26.41
N GLY A 228 -22.76 -3.41 25.41
CA GLY A 228 -21.36 -3.82 25.27
C GLY A 228 -20.37 -3.16 26.25
N PRO A 229 -19.11 -3.64 26.30
CA PRO A 229 -18.09 -3.07 27.17
C PRO A 229 -17.79 -1.61 26.77
N GLN A 230 -17.77 -0.73 27.77
CA GLN A 230 -17.59 0.71 27.57
C GLN A 230 -16.15 1.13 27.85
N PRO A 231 -15.52 1.94 26.99
CA PRO A 231 -14.19 2.48 27.27
C PRO A 231 -14.28 3.53 28.37
N ALA A 232 -13.15 3.89 28.96
CA ALA A 232 -13.11 4.97 29.93
C ALA A 232 -13.23 6.32 29.19
N TRP A 233 -14.44 6.89 29.24
CA TRP A 233 -14.78 8.17 28.64
C TRP A 233 -14.01 9.34 29.26
N LEU A 234 -13.60 10.28 28.41
CA LEU A 234 -13.13 11.58 28.84
C LEU A 234 -14.29 12.46 29.30
N ALA A 235 -13.98 13.66 29.79
CA ALA A 235 -14.96 14.55 30.41
C ALA A 235 -16.16 14.88 29.51
N GLU A 236 -17.35 14.95 30.12
CA GLU A 236 -18.58 15.33 29.45
C GLU A 236 -18.64 16.82 29.08
N THR A 237 -18.01 17.68 29.85
CA THR A 237 -18.07 19.14 29.69
C THR A 237 -16.69 19.77 29.66
N LEU A 238 -16.44 20.62 28.68
CA LEU A 238 -15.26 21.47 28.57
C LEU A 238 -15.31 22.61 29.61
N PRO A 239 -14.18 22.99 30.23
CA PRO A 239 -14.13 24.17 31.06
C PRO A 239 -14.50 25.43 30.28
N ALA A 240 -15.25 26.35 30.90
CA ALA A 240 -15.74 27.56 30.23
C ALA A 240 -14.65 28.40 29.52
N PRO A 241 -13.43 28.60 30.08
CA PRO A 241 -12.36 29.30 29.38
C PRO A 241 -11.89 28.55 28.11
N ILE A 242 -11.85 27.22 28.15
CA ILE A 242 -11.48 26.38 27.02
C ILE A 242 -12.58 26.44 25.96
N LYS A 243 -13.84 26.29 26.36
CA LYS A 243 -15.00 26.38 25.46
C LYS A 243 -15.08 27.74 24.75
N ALA A 244 -14.80 28.83 25.47
CA ALA A 244 -14.74 30.17 24.89
C ALA A 244 -13.63 30.32 23.83
N ARG A 245 -12.54 29.57 23.96
CA ARG A 245 -11.41 29.62 23.04
C ARG A 245 -11.56 28.67 21.85
N LEU A 246 -12.15 27.49 22.09
CA LEU A 246 -12.44 26.48 21.06
C LEU A 246 -13.52 26.97 20.08
N GLY A 247 -14.50 27.74 20.57
CA GLY A 247 -15.61 28.26 19.76
C GLY A 247 -16.57 27.15 19.36
N ASP A 248 -16.94 27.11 18.08
CA ASP A 248 -17.83 26.09 17.51
C ASP A 248 -17.07 24.82 17.03
N ASN A 249 -15.74 24.79 17.21
CA ASN A 249 -14.93 23.66 16.79
C ASN A 249 -15.08 22.46 17.74
N GLU A 250 -14.92 21.24 17.21
CA GLU A 250 -14.82 20.01 18.01
C GLU A 250 -13.35 19.77 18.43
N LEU A 251 -13.09 19.43 19.70
CA LEU A 251 -11.74 19.16 20.17
C LEU A 251 -11.33 17.71 19.86
N PHE A 252 -10.42 17.55 18.90
CA PHE A 252 -9.75 16.29 18.59
C PHE A 252 -8.26 16.50 18.33
N PHE A 253 -7.50 15.40 18.27
CA PHE A 253 -6.06 15.39 18.04
C PHE A 253 -5.73 14.61 16.77
N GLU A 254 -4.75 15.10 16.01
CA GLU A 254 -4.14 14.40 14.86
C GLU A 254 -2.79 13.77 15.23
N GLN A 255 -2.22 14.16 16.37
CA GLN A 255 -1.05 13.52 16.97
C GLN A 255 -1.16 13.71 18.47
N VAL A 256 -0.89 12.62 19.19
CA VAL A 256 -1.12 12.54 20.62
C VAL A 256 -0.04 11.69 21.26
N PHE A 257 0.33 12.03 22.49
CA PHE A 257 1.21 11.21 23.31
C PHE A 257 0.87 11.35 24.79
N TRP A 258 1.22 10.33 25.56
CA TRP A 258 0.95 10.24 26.98
C TRP A 258 2.20 10.69 27.74
N SER A 259 2.02 11.52 28.76
CA SER A 259 3.15 11.95 29.59
C SER A 259 3.81 10.75 30.26
N ARG A 260 5.13 10.82 30.45
CA ARG A 260 5.92 9.77 31.08
C ARG A 260 5.48 9.44 32.51
N ASP A 261 4.95 10.42 33.23
CA ASP A 261 4.40 10.23 34.59
C ASP A 261 2.96 9.67 34.60
N GLY A 262 2.34 9.52 33.44
CA GLY A 262 0.99 8.98 33.27
C GLY A 262 -0.14 9.96 33.58
N SER A 263 0.17 11.19 34.00
CA SER A 263 -0.84 12.14 34.50
C SER A 263 -1.50 13.00 33.43
N ARG A 264 -0.96 13.04 32.21
CA ARG A 264 -1.40 13.91 31.12
C ARG A 264 -1.45 13.18 29.78
N ILE A 265 -2.39 13.61 28.94
CA ILE A 265 -2.39 13.37 27.50
C ILE A 265 -2.15 14.70 26.83
N TYR A 266 -1.15 14.77 25.95
CA TYR A 266 -0.86 15.94 25.14
C TYR A 266 -1.22 15.66 23.70
N GLY A 267 -1.82 16.63 23.03
CA GLY A 267 -2.14 16.49 21.63
C GLY A 267 -2.33 17.82 20.95
N TYR A 268 -2.36 17.78 19.63
CA TYR A 268 -2.59 18.97 18.83
C TYR A 268 -3.37 18.64 17.54
N ASN A 269 -3.90 19.69 16.93
CA ASN A 269 -4.48 19.69 15.59
C ASN A 269 -3.66 20.65 14.72
N ARG A 270 -3.19 20.20 13.55
CA ARG A 270 -2.25 20.97 12.70
C ARG A 270 -2.77 22.32 12.22
N ARG A 271 -4.07 22.61 12.36
CA ARG A 271 -4.69 23.84 11.87
C ARG A 271 -5.20 24.78 12.94
N SER A 272 -5.22 24.36 14.22
CA SER A 272 -6.08 25.03 15.19
C SER A 272 -5.51 25.16 16.60
N TRP A 273 -5.02 24.09 17.22
CA TRP A 273 -4.70 24.11 18.66
C TRP A 273 -3.67 23.08 19.09
N ALA A 274 -3.02 23.38 20.21
CA ALA A 274 -2.37 22.40 21.08
C ALA A 274 -3.09 22.38 22.44
N ALA A 275 -3.18 21.21 23.07
CA ALA A 275 -3.87 21.07 24.34
C ALA A 275 -3.26 19.99 25.23
N SER A 276 -3.64 20.03 26.51
CA SER A 276 -3.36 18.99 27.49
C SER A 276 -4.61 18.56 28.21
N ILE A 277 -4.74 17.26 28.47
CA ILE A 277 -5.84 16.65 29.21
C ILE A 277 -5.27 16.03 30.48
N ASP A 278 -5.89 16.30 31.63
CA ASP A 278 -5.61 15.61 32.89
C ASP A 278 -6.29 14.23 32.86
N VAL A 279 -5.49 13.17 32.88
CA VAL A 279 -5.97 11.79 32.75
C VAL A 279 -6.95 11.42 33.85
N ARG A 280 -6.71 11.89 35.08
CA ARG A 280 -7.51 11.51 36.25
C ARG A 280 -8.93 12.09 36.19
N SER A 281 -9.08 13.31 35.71
CA SER A 281 -10.36 14.01 35.61
C SER A 281 -10.99 13.95 34.22
N GLY A 282 -10.21 13.58 33.20
CA GLY A 282 -10.60 13.63 31.79
C GLY A 282 -10.77 15.05 31.24
N GLN A 283 -10.41 16.08 32.00
CA GLN A 283 -10.64 17.48 31.68
C GLN A 283 -9.45 18.07 30.90
N VAL A 284 -9.77 18.94 29.94
CA VAL A 284 -8.77 19.77 29.26
C VAL A 284 -8.21 20.81 30.25
N VAL A 285 -6.91 20.75 30.52
CA VAL A 285 -6.22 21.62 31.48
C VAL A 285 -5.94 22.97 30.84
N TRP A 286 -5.42 22.97 29.62
CA TRP A 286 -5.11 24.16 28.84
C TRP A 286 -5.30 23.88 27.36
N LEU A 287 -5.63 24.95 26.63
CA LEU A 287 -5.73 24.98 25.17
C LEU A 287 -5.11 26.28 24.69
N ASP A 288 -4.15 26.18 23.78
CA ASP A 288 -3.55 27.33 23.11
C ASP A 288 -3.77 27.25 21.60
N GLY A 289 -3.88 28.43 20.97
CA GLY A 289 -3.96 28.51 19.53
C GLY A 289 -2.64 28.05 18.93
N ALA A 290 -2.70 27.28 17.86
CA ALA A 290 -1.52 26.86 17.11
C ALA A 290 -1.79 27.10 15.63
N ASP A 291 -0.98 27.95 15.00
CA ASP A 291 -0.87 28.01 13.54
C ASP A 291 0.44 27.33 13.21
N THR A 292 0.37 26.02 13.02
CA THR A 292 1.59 25.24 12.88
C THR A 292 2.09 25.18 11.44
N HIS A 293 1.33 25.72 10.47
CA HIS A 293 1.58 25.51 9.04
C HIS A 293 1.89 24.03 8.71
N GLY A 294 1.23 23.09 9.40
CA GLY A 294 1.44 21.67 9.25
C GLY A 294 2.51 21.02 10.15
N GLN A 295 3.23 21.79 10.98
CA GLN A 295 4.29 21.25 11.85
C GLN A 295 3.79 20.84 13.24
N ALA A 296 4.47 19.89 13.88
CA ALA A 296 4.11 19.46 15.23
C ALA A 296 4.69 20.40 16.31
N PRO A 297 3.95 20.76 17.37
CA PRO A 297 4.57 21.23 18.60
C PRO A 297 5.49 20.15 19.18
N ALA A 298 6.55 20.58 19.86
CA ALA A 298 7.54 19.67 20.44
C ALA A 298 7.67 19.89 21.94
N TRP A 299 7.70 18.79 22.68
CA TRP A 299 7.89 18.80 24.13
C TRP A 299 9.34 18.50 24.47
N SER A 300 9.86 19.16 25.50
CA SER A 300 11.18 18.86 26.02
C SER A 300 11.24 17.42 26.53
N LEU A 301 12.44 16.81 26.51
CA LEU A 301 12.62 15.41 26.92
C LEU A 301 12.26 15.15 28.39
N ASP A 302 12.27 16.20 29.24
CA ASP A 302 11.80 16.17 30.63
C ASP A 302 10.31 16.52 30.79
N GLU A 303 9.61 16.75 29.67
CA GLU A 303 8.20 17.13 29.55
C GLU A 303 7.80 18.38 30.34
N ARG A 304 8.77 19.23 30.70
CA ARG A 304 8.50 20.47 31.43
C ARG A 304 8.05 21.60 30.52
N LEU A 305 8.56 21.63 29.28
CA LEU A 305 8.32 22.71 28.32
C LEU A 305 7.68 22.16 27.06
N VAL A 306 6.83 22.99 26.43
CA VAL A 306 6.31 22.77 25.09
C VAL A 306 6.66 23.97 24.21
N ALA A 307 7.11 23.69 23.00
CA ALA A 307 7.38 24.66 21.96
C ALA A 307 6.27 24.60 20.90
N VAL A 308 5.64 25.75 20.61
CA VAL A 308 4.51 25.85 19.67
C VAL A 308 4.71 27.03 18.73
N HIS A 309 4.45 26.83 17.44
CA HIS A 309 4.38 27.92 16.46
C HIS A 309 3.02 28.64 16.55
N LEU A 310 3.07 29.97 16.64
CA LEU A 310 1.88 30.82 16.60
C LEU A 310 2.21 32.19 16.02
N ASP A 311 1.47 32.62 15.00
CA ASP A 311 1.59 33.94 14.35
C ASP A 311 3.03 34.31 13.97
N GLY A 312 3.77 33.36 13.39
CA GLY A 312 5.17 33.55 12.99
C GLY A 312 6.18 33.64 14.15
N ARG A 313 5.78 33.30 15.37
CA ARG A 313 6.64 33.24 16.57
C ARG A 313 6.73 31.81 17.10
N LEU A 314 7.77 31.55 17.89
CA LEU A 314 7.93 30.30 18.62
C LEU A 314 7.71 30.55 20.10
N LEU A 315 6.59 30.07 20.62
CA LEU A 315 6.22 30.21 22.02
C LEU A 315 6.74 29.01 22.81
N ILE A 316 7.34 29.29 23.96
CA ILE A 316 7.77 28.28 24.92
C ILE A 316 6.84 28.39 26.13
N ALA A 317 6.08 27.35 26.41
CA ALA A 317 5.15 27.31 27.53
C ALA A 317 5.51 26.18 28.50
N ASP A 318 5.06 26.32 29.74
CA ASP A 318 5.07 25.24 30.72
C ASP A 318 4.08 24.16 30.26
N ALA A 319 4.56 22.96 30.02
CA ALA A 319 3.74 21.89 29.43
C ALA A 319 2.59 21.46 30.35
N GLN A 320 2.75 21.60 31.68
CA GLN A 320 1.72 21.19 32.64
C GLN A 320 0.56 22.19 32.70
N THR A 321 0.84 23.49 32.57
CA THR A 321 -0.12 24.57 32.81
C THR A 321 -0.50 25.36 31.56
N GLY A 322 0.26 25.24 30.46
CA GLY A 322 0.13 26.07 29.26
C GLY A 322 0.56 27.52 29.48
N ALA A 323 1.17 27.85 30.62
CA ALA A 323 1.61 29.21 30.91
C ALA A 323 2.83 29.58 30.07
N LEU A 324 2.78 30.73 29.39
CA LEU A 324 3.91 31.24 28.62
C LEU A 324 5.14 31.44 29.51
N VAL A 325 6.25 30.79 29.15
CA VAL A 325 7.55 30.87 29.83
C VAL A 325 8.52 31.76 29.05
N GLY A 326 8.47 31.72 27.73
CA GLY A 326 9.36 32.48 26.87
C GLY A 326 8.87 32.57 25.42
N GLU A 327 9.51 33.44 24.66
CA GLU A 327 9.24 33.66 23.24
C GLU A 327 10.57 33.70 22.50
N LEU A 328 10.65 32.97 21.39
CA LEU A 328 11.79 32.92 20.48
C LEU A 328 11.37 33.38 19.09
N PRO A 329 12.31 33.85 18.26
CA PRO A 329 12.03 34.11 16.85
C PRO A 329 11.50 32.85 16.17
N GLY A 330 10.32 32.94 15.57
CA GLY A 330 9.74 31.83 14.82
C GLY A 330 10.36 31.69 13.44
N LEU A 331 10.43 30.43 12.97
CA LEU A 331 10.64 30.09 11.57
C LEU A 331 9.37 29.36 11.11
N PRO A 332 8.43 30.05 10.42
CA PRO A 332 7.21 29.42 9.92
C PRO A 332 7.53 28.16 9.09
N GLY A 333 6.80 27.08 9.33
CA GLY A 333 6.99 25.80 8.62
C GLY A 333 8.20 24.97 9.07
N ALA A 334 8.96 25.41 10.08
CA ALA A 334 10.05 24.62 10.63
C ALA A 334 9.56 23.53 11.60
N SER A 335 10.19 22.36 11.54
CA SER A 335 9.98 21.31 12.53
C SER A 335 10.80 21.59 13.80
N LEU A 336 10.35 21.05 14.92
CA LEU A 336 10.90 21.32 16.25
C LEU A 336 11.43 20.02 16.87
N SER A 337 12.66 20.05 17.39
CA SER A 337 13.28 18.88 18.02
C SER A 337 14.08 19.25 19.27
N TRP A 338 13.64 18.75 20.42
CA TRP A 338 14.33 18.97 21.70
C TRP A 338 15.44 17.95 21.91
N GLY A 339 16.63 18.45 22.23
CA GLY A 339 17.78 17.67 22.67
C GLY A 339 17.95 17.67 24.18
N ALA A 340 18.90 16.85 24.66
CA ALA A 340 19.26 16.83 26.07
C ALA A 340 19.75 18.21 26.56
N GLY A 341 19.58 18.46 27.86
CA GLY A 341 19.93 19.74 28.47
C GLY A 341 18.97 20.89 28.14
N GLY A 342 17.85 20.64 27.44
CA GLY A 342 16.86 21.66 27.10
C GLY A 342 17.23 22.52 25.89
N ARG A 343 18.04 21.98 24.97
CA ARG A 343 18.32 22.60 23.69
C ARG A 343 17.18 22.34 22.72
N LEU A 344 16.80 23.34 21.93
CA LEU A 344 15.76 23.21 20.92
C LEU A 344 16.33 23.48 19.52
N ALA A 345 16.30 22.48 18.65
CA ALA A 345 16.52 22.67 17.22
C ALA A 345 15.23 23.10 16.54
N VAL A 346 15.33 24.13 15.70
CA VAL A 346 14.30 24.62 14.78
C VAL A 346 14.83 24.36 13.37
N VAL A 347 14.22 23.40 12.68
CA VAL A 347 14.73 22.81 11.44
C VAL A 347 13.83 23.24 10.29
N LEU A 348 14.35 24.08 9.41
CA LEU A 348 13.64 24.56 8.22
C LEU A 348 14.21 23.86 6.99
N ASN A 349 13.45 22.91 6.43
CA ASN A 349 13.89 22.06 5.33
C ASN A 349 13.15 22.33 4.01
N ASP A 350 11.86 22.66 4.05
CA ASP A 350 11.06 22.94 2.85
C ASP A 350 10.94 24.46 2.57
N HIS A 351 12.06 25.10 2.21
CA HIS A 351 12.10 26.54 1.96
C HIS A 351 13.22 26.95 0.98
N HIS A 352 13.12 28.13 0.33
CA HIS A 352 14.17 28.67 -0.56
C HIS A 352 15.56 28.81 0.09
N PHE A 353 15.63 28.86 1.43
CA PHE A 353 16.87 28.97 2.20
C PHE A 353 16.78 28.04 3.43
N PRO A 354 16.98 26.73 3.23
CA PRO A 354 16.90 25.75 4.31
C PRO A 354 18.02 26.02 5.32
N ARG A 355 17.74 25.81 6.61
CA ARG A 355 18.68 26.07 7.72
C ARG A 355 18.22 25.43 9.01
N VAL A 356 19.16 25.23 9.92
CA VAL A 356 18.89 24.83 11.31
C VAL A 356 19.33 25.92 12.27
N VAL A 357 18.49 26.21 13.26
CA VAL A 357 18.82 27.09 14.38
C VAL A 357 18.66 26.32 15.68
N VAL A 358 19.70 26.30 16.49
CA VAL A 358 19.67 25.67 17.83
C VAL A 358 19.59 26.75 18.89
N HIS A 359 18.59 26.66 19.76
CA HIS A 359 18.42 27.54 20.91
C HIS A 359 18.87 26.83 22.20
N ASP A 360 19.80 27.43 22.92
CA ASP A 360 20.22 27.00 24.25
C ASP A 360 19.21 27.48 25.33
N PRO A 361 19.11 26.78 26.47
CA PRO A 361 18.26 27.19 27.59
C PRO A 361 18.57 28.58 28.17
N ASP A 362 19.79 29.09 27.95
CA ASP A 362 20.22 30.40 28.40
C ASP A 362 19.85 31.55 27.43
N GLY A 363 19.14 31.22 26.35
CA GLY A 363 18.64 32.16 25.35
C GLY A 363 19.61 32.43 24.18
N ARG A 364 20.78 31.80 24.16
CA ARG A 364 21.68 31.88 22.99
C ARG A 364 21.12 31.07 21.83
N SER A 365 21.36 31.55 20.61
CA SER A 365 20.91 30.92 19.37
C SER A 365 22.10 30.72 18.45
N HIS A 366 22.20 29.52 17.89
CA HIS A 366 23.31 29.09 17.05
C HIS A 366 22.77 28.73 15.67
N HIS A 367 23.29 29.39 14.64
CA HIS A 367 22.88 29.15 13.26
C HIS A 367 23.82 28.17 12.60
N LEU A 368 23.30 27.04 12.14
CA LEU A 368 24.07 26.00 11.46
C LEU A 368 23.96 26.22 9.95
N HIS A 369 25.10 26.16 9.27
CA HIS A 369 25.20 26.30 7.82
C HIS A 369 25.01 24.94 7.14
N VAL A 370 23.81 24.39 7.26
CA VAL A 370 23.41 23.10 6.69
C VAL A 370 22.10 23.26 5.92
N ALA A 371 21.93 22.47 4.86
CA ALA A 371 20.70 22.42 4.07
C ALA A 371 19.99 21.07 4.30
N PRO A 372 19.06 20.98 5.28
CA PRO A 372 18.33 19.74 5.52
C PRO A 372 17.53 19.28 4.28
N LYS A 373 17.39 17.97 4.10
CA LYS A 373 16.57 17.38 3.05
C LYS A 373 15.08 17.67 3.29
N ALA A 374 14.30 17.76 2.21
CA ALA A 374 12.84 17.79 2.33
C ALA A 374 12.36 16.51 3.04
N ALA A 375 11.40 16.64 3.95
CA ALA A 375 10.86 15.50 4.67
C ALA A 375 10.02 14.62 3.73
N ASP A 376 10.12 13.31 3.89
CA ASP A 376 9.23 12.36 3.22
C ASP A 376 7.88 12.34 3.95
N TRP A 377 6.82 12.75 3.24
CA TRP A 377 5.49 12.81 3.83
C TRP A 377 4.87 11.44 4.01
N GLU A 378 5.34 10.40 3.30
CA GLU A 378 4.84 9.03 3.44
C GLU A 378 5.46 8.31 4.65
N LEU A 379 6.63 8.75 5.11
CA LEU A 379 7.32 8.25 6.31
C LEU A 379 7.56 9.35 7.36
N PRO A 380 6.48 9.93 7.94
CA PRO A 380 6.57 11.13 8.77
C PRO A 380 7.30 10.94 10.11
N ASP A 381 7.53 9.69 10.53
CA ASP A 381 8.32 9.37 11.72
C ASP A 381 9.85 9.45 11.45
N ALA A 382 10.28 9.47 10.19
CA ALA A 382 11.67 9.65 9.77
C ALA A 382 12.04 11.13 9.70
N GLY A 383 12.42 11.74 10.83
CA GLY A 383 12.89 13.12 10.87
C GLY A 383 14.25 13.33 10.18
N VAL A 384 14.50 14.51 9.63
CA VAL A 384 15.80 14.87 9.01
C VAL A 384 16.86 15.37 10.01
N TRP A 385 16.51 15.42 11.30
CA TRP A 385 17.35 15.90 12.38
C TRP A 385 17.25 14.99 13.60
N ALA A 386 18.38 14.52 14.11
CA ALA A 386 18.44 13.67 15.29
C ALA A 386 19.51 14.13 16.28
N TRP A 387 19.16 14.21 17.56
CA TRP A 387 20.10 14.51 18.64
C TRP A 387 20.81 13.26 19.11
N SER A 388 22.12 13.35 19.34
CA SER A 388 22.83 12.36 20.14
C SER A 388 22.20 12.25 21.55
N PRO A 389 22.25 11.08 22.21
CA PRO A 389 21.60 10.88 23.51
C PRO A 389 22.03 11.87 24.62
N ASP A 390 23.28 12.35 24.58
CA ASP A 390 23.80 13.35 25.52
C ASP A 390 23.55 14.81 25.09
N GLY A 391 23.08 15.04 23.86
CA GLY A 391 22.82 16.35 23.29
C GLY A 391 24.07 17.15 22.94
N GLU A 392 25.26 16.53 22.95
CA GLU A 392 26.52 17.17 22.57
C GLU A 392 26.66 17.28 21.05
N PHE A 393 26.11 16.31 20.31
CA PHE A 393 26.09 16.26 18.85
C PHE A 393 24.67 16.15 18.29
N ALA A 394 24.52 16.44 17.00
CA ALA A 394 23.30 16.19 16.24
C ALA A 394 23.62 15.80 14.79
N ALA A 395 22.80 14.93 14.21
CA ALA A 395 22.89 14.48 12.84
C ALA A 395 21.83 15.20 12.00
N CYS A 396 22.23 15.68 10.83
CA CYS A 396 21.32 16.29 9.85
C CYS A 396 21.41 15.53 8.53
N LEU A 397 20.27 15.00 8.06
CA LEU A 397 20.15 14.50 6.69
C LEU A 397 20.01 15.70 5.74
N THR A 398 20.91 15.82 4.78
CA THR A 398 21.00 16.99 3.90
C THR A 398 20.38 16.74 2.53
N SER A 399 20.05 17.82 1.81
CA SER A 399 19.55 17.76 0.44
C SER A 399 20.57 17.24 -0.58
N ALA A 400 21.79 16.93 -0.15
CA ALA A 400 22.84 16.32 -0.97
C ALA A 400 22.98 14.81 -0.71
N ASP A 401 22.02 14.20 0.00
CA ASP A 401 22.03 12.79 0.40
C ASP A 401 23.24 12.43 1.26
N GLN A 402 23.51 13.29 2.23
CA GLN A 402 24.56 13.12 3.22
C GLN A 402 24.00 13.24 4.64
N ILE A 403 24.62 12.56 5.59
CA ILE A 403 24.43 12.84 7.01
C ILE A 403 25.62 13.68 7.49
N GLU A 404 25.36 14.92 7.90
CA GLU A 404 26.35 15.77 8.57
C GLU A 404 26.20 15.67 10.09
N ILE A 405 27.30 15.39 10.79
CA ILE A 405 27.36 15.41 12.25
C ILE A 405 27.83 16.78 12.71
N TRP A 406 27.04 17.42 13.56
CA TRP A 406 27.26 18.77 14.04
C TRP A 406 27.53 18.79 15.54
N SER A 407 28.48 19.63 15.96
CA SER A 407 28.60 20.11 17.34
C SER A 407 27.92 21.48 17.44
N PRO A 408 26.68 21.60 17.98
CA PRO A 408 25.88 22.82 17.92
C PRO A 408 26.23 23.83 19.03
N GLY A 409 27.50 23.88 19.45
CA GLY A 409 27.98 24.75 20.52
C GLY A 409 28.09 26.23 20.10
N ALA A 410 28.82 27.03 20.91
CA ALA A 410 29.01 28.46 20.66
C ALA A 410 29.64 28.80 19.30
N TYR A 411 30.33 27.83 18.69
CA TYR A 411 30.82 27.88 17.33
C TYR A 411 30.36 26.59 16.64
N PRO A 412 29.19 26.59 15.99
CA PRO A 412 28.68 25.41 15.32
C PRO A 412 29.61 24.97 14.20
N GLU A 413 29.99 23.71 14.20
CA GLU A 413 30.80 23.11 13.14
C GLU A 413 30.31 21.70 12.81
N ALA A 414 30.37 21.37 11.52
CA ALA A 414 30.23 20.00 11.04
C ALA A 414 31.56 19.28 11.37
N VAL A 415 31.48 18.24 12.20
CA VAL A 415 32.63 17.45 12.64
C VAL A 415 32.89 16.26 11.73
N ASP A 416 31.83 15.69 11.14
CA ASP A 416 31.91 14.56 10.19
C ASP A 416 30.77 14.62 9.17
N ILE A 417 30.96 13.94 8.03
CA ILE A 417 30.01 13.86 6.92
C ILE A 417 30.08 12.46 6.31
N PHE A 418 28.92 11.83 6.11
CA PHE A 418 28.79 10.49 5.52
C PHE A 418 27.82 10.50 4.34
N ASP A 419 28.16 9.82 3.24
CA ASP A 419 27.23 9.65 2.12
C ASP A 419 26.18 8.59 2.46
N VAL A 420 24.92 8.87 2.11
CA VAL A 420 23.80 7.93 2.26
C VAL A 420 23.04 7.76 0.94
N PRO A 421 22.27 6.68 0.79
CA PRO A 421 21.46 6.46 -0.41
C PRO A 421 20.42 7.58 -0.63
N GLU A 422 20.14 7.89 -1.90
CA GLU A 422 19.19 8.95 -2.31
C GLU A 422 17.75 8.71 -1.80
N ASP A 423 17.36 7.45 -1.61
CA ASP A 423 16.07 7.04 -1.06
C ASP A 423 15.97 7.16 0.48
N THR A 424 17.02 7.66 1.15
CA THR A 424 16.97 7.93 2.60
C THR A 424 15.99 9.07 2.89
N ALA A 425 14.97 8.78 3.70
CA ALA A 425 13.92 9.71 4.10
C ALA A 425 14.23 10.45 5.41
N GLY A 426 14.94 9.81 6.34
CA GLY A 426 15.31 10.44 7.61
C GLY A 426 16.42 9.72 8.37
N VAL A 427 16.75 10.28 9.53
CA VAL A 427 17.84 9.83 10.40
C VAL A 427 17.36 9.73 11.85
N LEU A 428 17.73 8.62 12.51
CA LEU A 428 17.59 8.44 13.96
C LEU A 428 18.98 8.31 14.59
N TRP A 429 19.09 8.67 15.87
CA TRP A 429 20.31 8.49 16.66
C TRP A 429 20.01 7.62 17.88
N GLY A 430 20.62 6.44 17.92
CA GLY A 430 20.49 5.44 18.97
C GLY A 430 21.40 5.62 20.18
N ALA A 431 21.18 4.78 21.18
CA ALA A 431 22.17 4.51 22.20
C ALA A 431 23.39 3.83 21.57
N GLU A 432 24.56 3.98 22.19
CA GLU A 432 25.87 3.49 21.69
C GLU A 432 26.42 4.23 20.44
N GLY A 433 25.82 5.36 20.05
CA GLY A 433 26.39 6.19 18.98
C GLY A 433 26.11 5.67 17.57
N VAL A 434 25.07 4.85 17.38
CA VAL A 434 24.66 4.36 16.06
C VAL A 434 23.57 5.23 15.46
N LEU A 435 23.77 5.62 14.20
CA LEU A 435 22.78 6.30 13.37
C LEU A 435 21.99 5.28 12.55
N VAL A 436 20.70 5.52 12.37
CA VAL A 436 19.86 4.77 11.44
C VAL A 436 19.43 5.73 10.34
N ALA A 437 19.95 5.52 9.13
CA ALA A 437 19.45 6.15 7.92
C ALA A 437 18.30 5.29 7.40
N ALA A 438 17.07 5.83 7.46
CA ALA A 438 15.85 5.11 7.14
C ALA A 438 15.19 5.65 5.88
N GLY A 439 14.76 4.76 5.00
CA GLY A 439 13.92 5.04 3.84
C GLY A 439 12.77 4.03 3.76
N ARG A 440 11.86 4.22 2.80
CA ARG A 440 10.68 3.35 2.60
C ARG A 440 11.03 1.93 2.17
N THR A 441 12.22 1.72 1.60
CA THR A 441 12.68 0.42 1.11
C THR A 441 14.07 0.04 1.64
N ARG A 442 14.62 0.82 2.57
CA ARG A 442 16.01 0.66 3.01
C ARG A 442 16.25 1.07 4.45
N LEU A 443 17.10 0.31 5.14
CA LEU A 443 17.70 0.69 6.41
C LEU A 443 19.22 0.57 6.33
N ARG A 444 19.94 1.60 6.79
CA ARG A 444 21.40 1.56 6.96
C ARG A 444 21.79 2.00 8.36
N PHE A 445 22.61 1.20 9.02
CA PHE A 445 23.13 1.43 10.36
C PHE A 445 24.58 1.90 10.27
N ILE A 446 24.91 3.02 10.91
CA ILE A 446 26.21 3.70 10.76
C ILE A 446 26.75 4.06 12.15
N GLU A 447 28.00 3.70 12.44
CA GLU A 447 28.69 4.18 13.65
C GLU A 447 29.03 5.67 13.51
N ALA A 448 28.43 6.53 14.34
CA ALA A 448 28.49 7.98 14.18
C ALA A 448 29.91 8.56 14.28
N SER A 449 30.81 7.91 15.03
CA SER A 449 32.18 8.41 15.27
C SER A 449 33.17 8.05 14.16
N THR A 450 32.85 7.06 13.32
CA THR A 450 33.76 6.53 12.30
C THR A 450 33.17 6.63 10.90
N GLY A 451 31.84 6.59 10.78
CA GLY A 451 31.14 6.43 9.51
C GLY A 451 31.05 4.98 9.03
N ASP A 452 31.52 4.01 9.83
CA ASP A 452 31.51 2.60 9.46
C ASP A 452 30.07 2.09 9.36
N VAL A 453 29.74 1.43 8.25
CA VAL A 453 28.42 0.82 8.03
C VAL A 453 28.38 -0.52 8.78
N LEU A 454 27.51 -0.61 9.78
CA LEU A 454 27.29 -1.84 10.56
C LEU A 454 26.39 -2.83 9.82
N GLY A 455 25.50 -2.32 8.96
CA GLY A 455 24.63 -3.12 8.10
C GLY A 455 23.79 -2.25 7.18
N GLU A 456 23.52 -2.76 5.98
CA GLU A 456 22.62 -2.15 5.00
C GLU A 456 21.65 -3.20 4.47
N TYR A 457 20.37 -2.86 4.49
CA TYR A 457 19.27 -3.75 4.15
C TYR A 457 18.36 -3.03 3.18
N VAL A 458 18.19 -3.63 1.99
CA VAL A 458 17.28 -3.12 0.96
C VAL A 458 16.17 -4.16 0.79
N PHE A 459 14.94 -3.73 1.02
CA PHE A 459 13.72 -4.52 0.95
C PHE A 459 13.05 -4.39 -0.42
N LEU A 460 12.02 -5.21 -0.66
CA LEU A 460 11.26 -5.24 -1.92
C LEU A 460 12.10 -5.57 -3.16
N ARG A 461 13.27 -6.17 -2.94
CA ARG A 461 14.06 -6.82 -3.98
C ARG A 461 13.50 -8.21 -4.22
N GLU A 462 13.45 -8.64 -5.48
CA GLU A 462 13.06 -10.00 -5.85
C GLU A 462 13.96 -10.45 -7.01
N PRO A 463 14.94 -11.35 -6.75
CA PRO A 463 15.81 -11.89 -7.79
C PRO A 463 15.06 -12.60 -8.91
N TYR A 464 15.66 -12.60 -10.10
CA TYR A 464 15.14 -13.34 -11.26
C TYR A 464 15.16 -14.86 -11.12
N ALA A 465 16.09 -15.38 -10.30
CA ALA A 465 16.18 -16.82 -10.04
C ALA A 465 14.94 -17.32 -9.29
N SER A 466 14.56 -18.57 -9.53
CA SER A 466 13.56 -19.25 -8.70
C SER A 466 14.00 -19.27 -7.25
N ARG A 467 13.02 -19.25 -6.33
CA ARG A 467 13.35 -19.33 -4.91
C ARG A 467 13.96 -20.70 -4.59
N PRO A 468 14.79 -20.81 -3.53
CA PRO A 468 15.51 -22.05 -3.22
C PRO A 468 14.59 -23.20 -2.83
N LEU A 469 13.36 -22.87 -2.40
CA LEU A 469 12.32 -23.80 -1.97
C LEU A 469 11.10 -23.77 -2.90
N GLU A 470 11.30 -23.47 -4.18
CA GLU A 470 10.25 -23.55 -5.20
C GLU A 470 10.28 -24.94 -5.87
N LEU A 471 9.11 -25.59 -5.96
CA LEU A 471 8.94 -26.87 -6.62
C LEU A 471 7.64 -26.87 -7.43
N ASP A 472 7.73 -27.20 -8.72
CA ASP A 472 6.58 -27.24 -9.65
C ASP A 472 5.72 -25.95 -9.70
N GLY A 473 6.32 -24.80 -9.36
CA GLY A 473 5.68 -23.48 -9.35
C GLY A 473 5.02 -23.08 -8.02
N ASP A 474 5.06 -23.99 -7.04
CA ASP A 474 4.64 -23.77 -5.65
C ASP A 474 5.86 -23.39 -4.81
N ASP A 475 5.72 -22.35 -3.98
CA ASP A 475 6.76 -21.85 -3.09
C ASP A 475 6.58 -22.43 -1.69
N ILE A 476 7.28 -23.53 -1.42
CA ILE A 476 7.20 -24.23 -0.13
C ILE A 476 7.82 -23.37 0.99
N GLY A 477 8.72 -22.44 0.66
CA GLY A 477 9.27 -21.48 1.61
C GLY A 477 8.20 -20.51 2.13
N ALA A 478 7.30 -20.07 1.26
CA ALA A 478 6.17 -19.23 1.65
C ALA A 478 5.19 -19.97 2.58
N ASP A 479 5.01 -21.29 2.45
CA ASP A 479 4.15 -22.04 3.37
C ASP A 479 4.70 -22.05 4.81
N LEU A 480 6.02 -22.02 4.97
CA LEU A 480 6.69 -21.90 6.29
C LEU A 480 6.52 -20.52 6.94
N GLN A 481 6.03 -19.52 6.20
CA GLN A 481 5.84 -18.17 6.74
C GLN A 481 4.82 -18.11 7.89
N TYR A 482 3.86 -19.03 7.91
CA TYR A 482 2.79 -19.10 8.90
C TYR A 482 3.13 -20.00 10.09
N GLU A 483 4.39 -20.41 10.22
CA GLU A 483 4.90 -21.22 11.32
C GLU A 483 5.90 -20.42 12.19
N GLU A 484 6.20 -20.90 13.40
CA GLU A 484 7.09 -20.22 14.37
C GLU A 484 8.49 -19.82 13.82
N HIS A 485 8.87 -20.36 12.67
CA HIS A 485 10.18 -20.20 12.06
C HIS A 485 10.22 -19.11 10.97
N GLY A 486 9.06 -18.78 10.37
CA GLY A 486 8.94 -17.84 9.25
C GLY A 486 9.48 -18.41 7.92
N ASP A 487 9.23 -17.69 6.81
CA ASP A 487 9.79 -18.03 5.50
C ASP A 487 11.32 -18.01 5.59
N PRO A 488 12.02 -19.12 5.34
CA PRO A 488 13.48 -19.15 5.46
C PRO A 488 14.17 -18.46 4.28
N SER A 489 13.46 -18.19 3.18
CA SER A 489 14.03 -17.68 1.93
C SER A 489 14.19 -16.16 1.95
N PHE A 490 15.37 -15.69 1.57
CA PHE A 490 15.73 -14.27 1.55
C PHE A 490 16.66 -13.93 0.39
N VAL A 491 16.73 -12.64 0.09
CA VAL A 491 17.47 -12.06 -1.02
C VAL A 491 18.87 -11.68 -0.57
N LEU A 492 19.89 -12.14 -1.29
CA LEU A 492 21.27 -11.69 -1.10
C LEU A 492 21.55 -10.43 -1.92
N ASP A 493 21.14 -10.45 -3.19
CA ASP A 493 21.34 -9.37 -4.16
C ASP A 493 20.29 -9.44 -5.27
N ASP A 494 20.45 -8.65 -6.33
CA ASP A 494 19.47 -8.57 -7.42
C ASP A 494 19.33 -9.87 -8.26
N ASP A 495 20.22 -10.85 -8.08
CA ASP A 495 20.28 -12.07 -8.88
C ASP A 495 20.21 -13.36 -8.06
N THR A 496 20.36 -13.30 -6.73
CA THR A 496 20.60 -14.47 -5.88
C THR A 496 19.63 -14.57 -4.70
N TRP A 497 18.93 -15.70 -4.62
CA TRP A 497 18.21 -16.12 -3.41
C TRP A 497 19.09 -17.02 -2.53
N ALA A 498 18.81 -16.99 -1.23
CA ALA A 498 19.28 -17.95 -0.24
C ALA A 498 18.14 -18.38 0.68
N ALA A 499 18.35 -19.42 1.48
CA ALA A 499 17.42 -19.79 2.55
C ALA A 499 18.17 -20.11 3.84
N ALA A 500 17.78 -19.52 4.97
CA ALA A 500 18.42 -19.69 6.27
C ALA A 500 17.46 -20.33 7.27
N PHE A 501 17.85 -21.48 7.79
CA PHE A 501 17.04 -22.24 8.75
C PHE A 501 17.51 -21.96 10.17
N ALA A 502 16.58 -21.90 11.12
CA ALA A 502 16.85 -21.57 12.52
C ALA A 502 18.04 -22.35 13.17
N PRO A 503 18.27 -23.65 12.87
CA PRO A 503 19.40 -24.41 13.42
C PRO A 503 20.78 -24.01 12.89
N GLY A 504 20.88 -23.17 11.84
CA GLY A 504 22.15 -22.69 11.29
C GLY A 504 22.55 -23.22 9.92
N LEU A 505 21.69 -24.01 9.28
CA LEU A 505 21.91 -24.48 7.90
C LEU A 505 21.41 -23.41 6.93
N VAL A 506 22.17 -23.16 5.86
CA VAL A 506 21.86 -22.16 4.84
C VAL A 506 21.97 -22.79 3.45
N ILE A 507 20.94 -22.62 2.63
CA ILE A 507 21.01 -22.91 1.19
C ILE A 507 21.52 -21.64 0.49
N ALA A 508 22.72 -21.70 -0.07
CA ALA A 508 23.33 -20.60 -0.82
C ALA A 508 24.57 -21.08 -1.60
N PRO A 509 25.05 -20.33 -2.60
CA PRO A 509 26.35 -20.61 -3.20
C PRO A 509 27.49 -20.44 -2.17
N GLU A 510 28.43 -21.40 -2.14
CA GLU A 510 29.47 -21.46 -1.09
C GLU A 510 30.42 -20.25 -1.09
N ASP A 511 30.59 -19.59 -2.25
CA ASP A 511 31.43 -18.41 -2.42
C ASP A 511 30.80 -17.11 -1.90
N ARG A 512 29.55 -17.16 -1.40
CA ARG A 512 28.78 -16.02 -0.89
C ARG A 512 28.75 -15.92 0.64
N ARG A 513 29.70 -16.54 1.34
CA ARG A 513 29.73 -16.57 2.82
C ARG A 513 29.82 -15.18 3.45
N ASP A 514 30.63 -14.29 2.89
CA ASP A 514 30.81 -12.95 3.47
C ASP A 514 29.48 -12.16 3.42
N ASP A 515 28.72 -12.26 2.31
CA ASP A 515 27.39 -11.63 2.19
C ASP A 515 26.37 -12.21 3.19
N LEU A 516 26.46 -13.52 3.46
CA LEU A 516 25.63 -14.16 4.49
C LEU A 516 25.97 -13.65 5.88
N ASP A 517 27.26 -13.53 6.21
CA ASP A 517 27.71 -12.98 7.49
C ASP A 517 27.36 -11.50 7.65
N GLU A 518 27.22 -10.77 6.54
CA GLU A 518 26.74 -9.39 6.46
C GLU A 518 25.22 -9.23 6.60
N LEU A 519 24.42 -10.28 6.54
CA LEU A 519 22.95 -10.20 6.66
C LEU A 519 22.41 -10.96 7.86
N LEU A 520 23.02 -12.10 8.17
CA LEU A 520 22.52 -13.04 9.15
C LEU A 520 23.06 -12.76 10.55
N ALA A 521 22.27 -13.15 11.55
CA ALA A 521 22.68 -13.14 12.94
C ALA A 521 22.12 -14.34 13.69
N TRP A 522 22.89 -14.83 14.66
CA TRP A 522 22.35 -15.66 15.72
C TRP A 522 21.59 -14.76 16.69
N VAL A 523 20.33 -15.08 16.97
CA VAL A 523 19.46 -14.25 17.79
C VAL A 523 19.03 -15.05 19.02
N LEU A 524 19.30 -14.49 20.19
CA LEU A 524 18.89 -15.02 21.49
C LEU A 524 17.75 -14.16 22.08
N ASP A 525 16.74 -14.82 22.65
CA ASP A 525 15.56 -14.21 23.28
C ASP A 525 14.81 -13.20 22.38
N ARG A 526 14.89 -13.36 21.04
CA ARG A 526 14.35 -12.41 20.05
C ARG A 526 14.86 -10.97 20.23
N ARG A 527 15.98 -10.78 20.94
CA ARG A 527 16.37 -9.49 21.51
C ARG A 527 17.84 -9.15 21.34
N TYR A 528 18.70 -10.17 21.33
CA TYR A 528 20.15 -9.98 21.30
C TYR A 528 20.73 -10.71 20.11
N SER A 529 21.41 -9.97 19.25
CA SER A 529 22.11 -10.55 18.12
C SER A 529 23.54 -10.96 18.48
N TRP A 530 24.03 -11.95 17.75
CA TRP A 530 25.34 -12.54 17.89
C TRP A 530 25.92 -12.84 16.49
N PRO A 531 27.16 -12.42 16.21
CA PRO A 531 27.80 -12.61 14.91
C PRO A 531 27.87 -14.06 14.43
N THR A 532 27.53 -14.31 13.17
CA THR A 532 27.64 -15.64 12.53
C THR A 532 29.09 -16.02 12.22
N TRP A 533 29.91 -15.05 11.78
CA TRP A 533 31.32 -15.29 11.42
C TRP A 533 32.21 -15.78 12.58
N TRP A 534 31.76 -15.63 13.83
CA TRP A 534 32.44 -16.16 15.02
C TRP A 534 32.34 -17.69 15.15
N GLY A 535 31.28 -18.30 14.64
CA GLY A 535 31.05 -19.76 14.67
C GLY A 535 31.05 -20.44 13.30
N GLY A 536 30.80 -19.68 12.23
CA GLY A 536 30.58 -20.18 10.88
C GLY A 536 29.13 -20.66 10.64
N LEU A 537 28.80 -20.83 9.35
CA LEU A 537 27.50 -21.30 8.86
C LEU A 537 27.65 -22.66 8.16
N ASP A 538 26.65 -23.53 8.27
CA ASP A 538 26.59 -24.77 7.47
C ASP A 538 25.91 -24.48 6.13
N ILE A 539 26.70 -24.26 5.08
CA ILE A 539 26.20 -23.87 3.75
C ILE A 539 26.05 -25.12 2.88
N VAL A 540 24.90 -25.27 2.23
CA VAL A 540 24.59 -26.34 1.27
C VAL A 540 24.08 -25.74 -0.05
N PRO A 541 24.23 -26.45 -1.19
CA PRO A 541 23.91 -25.88 -2.50
C PRO A 541 22.42 -25.87 -2.85
N ASP A 542 21.60 -26.74 -2.24
CA ASP A 542 20.21 -26.98 -2.65
C ASP A 542 19.34 -27.57 -1.53
N ALA A 543 18.02 -27.56 -1.76
CA ALA A 543 17.01 -28.09 -0.85
C ALA A 543 17.12 -29.61 -0.64
N GLU A 544 17.55 -30.38 -1.65
CA GLU A 544 17.76 -31.83 -1.53
C GLU A 544 18.88 -32.14 -0.53
N THR A 545 20.00 -31.40 -0.60
CA THR A 545 21.10 -31.54 0.35
C THR A 545 20.68 -31.09 1.75
N ALA A 546 19.85 -30.04 1.86
CA ALA A 546 19.28 -29.58 3.12
C ALA A 546 18.38 -30.64 3.76
N ALA A 547 17.53 -31.31 2.98
CA ALA A 547 16.63 -32.39 3.43
C ALA A 547 17.41 -33.54 4.09
N GLY A 548 18.62 -33.84 3.61
CA GLY A 548 19.48 -34.87 4.18
C GLY A 548 20.16 -34.52 5.52
N ARG A 549 20.06 -33.26 5.96
CA ARG A 549 20.76 -32.76 7.16
C ARG A 549 19.82 -32.18 8.22
N LEU A 550 18.75 -31.53 7.78
CA LEU A 550 17.71 -31.03 8.67
C LEU A 550 16.81 -32.17 9.13
N GLY A 551 16.29 -32.06 10.35
CA GLY A 551 15.21 -32.90 10.86
C GLY A 551 13.97 -32.04 11.14
N ALA A 552 13.00 -32.63 11.82
CA ALA A 552 11.77 -31.95 12.21
C ALA A 552 11.99 -30.54 12.81
N PRO A 553 11.16 -29.55 12.42
CA PRO A 553 9.99 -29.70 11.54
C PRO A 553 10.30 -29.68 10.03
N TYR A 554 11.53 -29.36 9.62
CA TYR A 554 11.85 -29.07 8.21
C TYR A 554 11.87 -30.30 7.28
N ASP A 555 11.97 -31.50 7.83
CA ASP A 555 12.07 -32.73 7.04
C ASP A 555 10.80 -33.02 6.21
N GLU A 556 9.61 -32.70 6.73
CA GLU A 556 8.33 -32.85 6.01
C GLU A 556 8.25 -31.89 4.79
N TYR A 557 8.70 -30.64 4.94
CA TYR A 557 8.67 -29.63 3.88
C TYR A 557 9.74 -29.85 2.81
N LEU A 558 10.87 -30.47 3.18
CA LEU A 558 11.99 -30.69 2.27
C LEU A 558 11.95 -32.06 1.58
N GLU A 559 11.12 -33.01 2.06
CA GLU A 559 10.93 -34.32 1.43
C GLU A 559 10.57 -34.24 -0.07
N PRO A 560 9.71 -33.32 -0.54
CA PRO A 560 9.36 -33.20 -1.96
C PRO A 560 10.54 -32.93 -2.90
N PHE A 561 11.63 -32.32 -2.41
CA PHE A 561 12.80 -32.01 -3.21
C PHE A 561 13.71 -33.23 -3.46
N VAL A 562 13.55 -34.31 -2.68
CA VAL A 562 14.41 -35.49 -2.78
C VAL A 562 14.11 -36.27 -4.06
N GLY A 563 15.05 -36.25 -5.01
CA GLY A 563 14.91 -36.90 -6.31
C GLY A 563 13.96 -36.19 -7.29
N ALA A 564 13.60 -34.93 -7.05
CA ALA A 564 12.86 -34.10 -8.01
C ALA A 564 13.71 -33.86 -9.29
N PRO A 565 13.13 -33.96 -10.50
CA PRO A 565 13.84 -33.64 -11.73
C PRO A 565 14.15 -32.13 -11.79
N GLU A 566 15.35 -31.76 -12.29
CA GLU A 566 15.67 -30.36 -12.61
C GLU A 566 14.54 -29.76 -13.47
N THR A 567 14.01 -28.61 -13.06
CA THR A 567 12.96 -27.86 -13.77
C THR A 567 13.32 -27.74 -15.25
N ALA A 568 12.41 -28.20 -16.12
CA ALA A 568 12.64 -28.18 -17.57
C ALA A 568 12.87 -26.74 -18.07
N PRO A 569 13.77 -26.53 -19.05
CA PRO A 569 13.98 -25.19 -19.61
C PRO A 569 12.67 -24.65 -20.21
N ALA A 570 12.39 -23.37 -19.96
CA ALA A 570 11.19 -22.69 -20.42
C ALA A 570 10.93 -22.94 -21.93
N GLU A 571 9.72 -23.37 -22.28
CA GLU A 571 9.30 -23.48 -23.68
C GLU A 571 9.49 -22.14 -24.42
N THR A 572 9.88 -22.18 -25.70
CA THR A 572 10.06 -20.97 -26.52
C THR A 572 8.77 -20.15 -26.63
N TRP A 573 8.81 -18.90 -26.15
CA TRP A 573 7.69 -17.94 -26.20
C TRP A 573 7.87 -16.92 -27.34
N PRO A 574 6.80 -16.47 -28.03
CA PRO A 574 5.41 -16.85 -27.82
C PRO A 574 5.08 -18.23 -28.41
N PRO A 575 4.06 -18.92 -27.86
CA PRO A 575 3.58 -20.19 -28.41
C PRO A 575 3.07 -20.01 -29.86
N PRO A 576 2.88 -21.10 -30.63
CA PRO A 576 2.33 -21.00 -31.97
C PRO A 576 0.96 -20.28 -32.01
N ASN A 577 0.80 -19.31 -32.91
CA ASN A 577 -0.43 -18.53 -33.03
C ASN A 577 -1.54 -19.29 -33.79
N THR A 578 -2.10 -20.34 -33.17
CA THR A 578 -3.14 -21.19 -33.75
C THR A 578 -4.54 -20.98 -33.15
N ALA A 579 -4.64 -20.21 -32.05
CA ALA A 579 -5.90 -19.90 -31.39
C ALA A 579 -6.79 -18.97 -32.24
N THR A 580 -8.10 -19.10 -32.06
CA THR A 580 -9.12 -18.37 -32.80
C THR A 580 -9.92 -17.44 -31.87
N VAL A 581 -10.67 -16.49 -32.45
CA VAL A 581 -11.60 -15.64 -31.67
C VAL A 581 -12.68 -16.49 -30.99
N ASP A 582 -13.04 -17.65 -31.55
CA ASP A 582 -13.99 -18.57 -30.90
C ASP A 582 -13.40 -19.21 -29.65
N ASP A 583 -12.07 -19.42 -29.60
CA ASP A 583 -11.39 -19.89 -28.39
C ASP A 583 -11.39 -18.82 -27.31
N LEU A 584 -11.24 -17.55 -27.66
CA LEU A 584 -11.39 -16.43 -26.71
C LEU A 584 -12.81 -16.32 -26.13
N PHE A 585 -13.85 -16.55 -26.95
CA PHE A 585 -15.22 -16.61 -26.43
C PHE A 585 -15.42 -17.72 -25.41
N ARG A 586 -14.80 -18.88 -25.63
CA ARG A 586 -14.85 -19.99 -24.66
C ARG A 586 -14.06 -19.65 -23.40
N LEU A 587 -12.86 -19.10 -23.55
CA LEU A 587 -12.04 -18.66 -22.42
C LEU A 587 -12.78 -17.64 -21.55
N ALA A 588 -13.39 -16.61 -22.14
CA ALA A 588 -14.17 -15.61 -21.41
C ALA A 588 -15.42 -16.18 -20.73
N LEU A 589 -16.06 -17.20 -21.32
CA LEU A 589 -17.19 -17.89 -20.71
C LEU A 589 -16.76 -18.84 -19.58
N ASP A 590 -15.63 -19.51 -19.73
CA ASP A 590 -15.10 -20.43 -18.73
C ASP A 590 -14.52 -19.67 -17.54
N SER A 591 -13.87 -18.51 -17.76
CA SER A 591 -13.25 -17.70 -16.71
C SER A 591 -14.26 -17.08 -15.74
N VAL A 592 -15.51 -16.83 -16.12
CA VAL A 592 -16.54 -16.31 -15.19
C VAL A 592 -17.17 -17.37 -14.29
N ARG A 593 -16.88 -18.67 -14.51
CA ARG A 593 -17.50 -19.77 -13.75
C ARG A 593 -17.04 -19.86 -12.29
N PRO A 594 -15.75 -19.67 -11.94
CA PRO A 594 -15.26 -19.75 -10.57
C PRO A 594 -15.77 -18.61 -9.67
N LEU A 595 -16.12 -17.45 -10.25
CA LEU A 595 -16.52 -16.25 -9.51
C LEU A 595 -17.71 -16.49 -8.57
N ARG A 596 -17.53 -16.12 -7.29
CA ARG A 596 -18.56 -16.19 -6.24
C ARG A 596 -19.56 -15.04 -6.33
N SER A 597 -20.55 -15.00 -5.43
CA SER A 597 -21.54 -13.92 -5.35
C SER A 597 -20.86 -12.58 -5.02
N GLY A 598 -21.09 -11.54 -5.83
CA GLY A 598 -20.45 -10.23 -5.71
C GLY A 598 -20.16 -9.56 -7.06
N TRP A 599 -19.86 -10.38 -8.07
CA TRP A 599 -19.50 -9.91 -9.42
C TRP A 599 -20.63 -9.98 -10.46
N ASP A 600 -21.86 -10.26 -10.02
CA ASP A 600 -22.97 -10.60 -10.92
C ASP A 600 -23.29 -9.47 -11.92
N HIS A 601 -23.09 -8.21 -11.55
CA HIS A 601 -23.28 -7.07 -12.44
C HIS A 601 -22.28 -7.09 -13.60
N HIS A 602 -20.98 -7.08 -13.31
CA HIS A 602 -19.89 -7.09 -14.30
C HIS A 602 -19.96 -8.33 -15.21
N VAL A 603 -20.18 -9.52 -14.63
CA VAL A 603 -20.33 -10.77 -15.40
C VAL A 603 -21.53 -10.69 -16.35
N SER A 604 -22.68 -10.23 -15.86
CA SER A 604 -23.89 -10.12 -16.69
C SER A 604 -23.70 -9.13 -17.83
N GLU A 605 -23.08 -8.00 -17.55
CA GLU A 605 -22.80 -6.97 -18.55
C GLU A 605 -21.88 -7.49 -19.65
N SER A 606 -20.69 -8.01 -19.31
CA SER A 606 -19.72 -8.48 -20.31
C SER A 606 -20.25 -9.66 -21.14
N LEU A 607 -20.99 -10.59 -20.54
CA LEU A 607 -21.64 -11.67 -21.28
C LEU A 607 -22.70 -11.15 -22.26
N ARG A 608 -23.48 -10.12 -21.90
CA ARG A 608 -24.42 -9.48 -22.83
C ARG A 608 -23.69 -8.81 -23.99
N HIS A 609 -22.61 -8.08 -23.74
CA HIS A 609 -21.81 -7.45 -24.79
C HIS A 609 -21.19 -8.50 -25.73
N ALA A 610 -20.73 -9.63 -25.18
CA ALA A 610 -20.21 -10.75 -25.95
C ALA A 610 -21.31 -11.40 -26.81
N ALA A 611 -22.53 -11.52 -26.27
CA ALA A 611 -23.68 -12.03 -27.01
C ALA A 611 -24.08 -11.09 -28.16
N ARG A 612 -24.07 -9.76 -27.96
CA ARG A 612 -24.29 -8.76 -29.02
C ARG A 612 -23.24 -8.90 -30.13
N LEU A 613 -21.97 -9.11 -29.76
CA LEU A 613 -20.88 -9.33 -30.72
C LEU A 613 -21.09 -10.61 -31.55
N ARG A 614 -21.48 -11.74 -30.93
CA ARG A 614 -21.88 -12.97 -31.62
C ARG A 614 -23.07 -12.74 -32.56
N ALA A 615 -24.10 -12.02 -32.11
CA ALA A 615 -25.28 -11.71 -32.91
C ALA A 615 -24.92 -10.93 -34.19
N ARG A 616 -24.03 -9.92 -34.07
CA ARG A 616 -23.53 -9.15 -35.22
C ARG A 616 -22.67 -9.96 -36.19
N ARG A 617 -22.00 -11.01 -35.71
CA ARG A 617 -21.30 -12.00 -36.56
C ARG A 617 -22.24 -12.99 -37.24
N GLY A 618 -23.53 -12.95 -36.90
CA GLY A 618 -24.52 -13.87 -37.43
C GLY A 618 -24.62 -15.19 -36.65
N GLU A 619 -24.16 -15.22 -35.40
CA GLU A 619 -24.01 -16.45 -34.63
C GLU A 619 -25.05 -16.51 -33.49
N ALA A 620 -26.33 -16.65 -33.86
CA ALA A 620 -27.46 -16.59 -32.92
C ALA A 620 -27.34 -17.63 -31.79
N GLN A 621 -26.96 -18.87 -32.12
CA GLN A 621 -26.81 -19.93 -31.12
C GLN A 621 -25.70 -19.62 -30.10
N GLY A 622 -24.55 -19.12 -30.57
CA GLY A 622 -23.44 -18.74 -29.69
C GLY A 622 -23.76 -17.52 -28.83
N ALA A 623 -24.57 -16.58 -29.33
CA ALA A 623 -25.09 -15.47 -28.53
C ALA A 623 -25.98 -15.97 -27.39
N MET A 624 -26.88 -16.92 -27.67
CA MET A 624 -27.76 -17.50 -26.64
C MET A 624 -27.02 -18.36 -25.61
N GLU A 625 -25.92 -19.01 -26.00
CA GLU A 625 -25.05 -19.75 -25.07
C GLU A 625 -24.44 -18.83 -24.01
N LEU A 626 -23.95 -17.65 -24.41
CA LEU A 626 -23.42 -16.65 -23.48
C LEU A 626 -24.52 -16.11 -22.55
N LEU A 627 -25.72 -15.83 -23.08
CA LEU A 627 -26.84 -15.36 -22.27
C LEU A 627 -27.36 -16.42 -21.28
N ALA A 628 -27.20 -17.71 -21.58
CA ALA A 628 -27.56 -18.77 -20.65
C ALA A 628 -26.72 -18.76 -19.36
N ALA A 629 -25.50 -18.22 -19.43
CA ALA A 629 -24.61 -18.06 -18.28
C ALA A 629 -24.88 -16.80 -17.44
N VAL A 630 -25.69 -15.86 -17.95
CA VAL A 630 -26.13 -14.67 -17.19
C VAL A 630 -27.06 -15.12 -16.06
N ARG A 631 -26.67 -14.88 -14.81
CA ARG A 631 -27.38 -15.37 -13.62
C ARG A 631 -28.68 -14.62 -13.35
N THR A 632 -28.72 -13.32 -13.63
CA THR A 632 -29.86 -12.44 -13.35
C THR A 632 -30.93 -12.55 -14.46
N PRO A 633 -32.19 -12.89 -14.13
CA PRO A 633 -33.25 -13.02 -15.14
C PRO A 633 -33.51 -11.74 -15.94
N ALA A 634 -33.44 -10.57 -15.28
CA ALA A 634 -33.63 -9.26 -15.89
C ALA A 634 -32.58 -8.96 -16.99
N GLU A 635 -31.29 -9.15 -16.69
CA GLU A 635 -30.21 -8.94 -17.67
C GLU A 635 -30.27 -10.00 -18.78
N ARG A 636 -30.61 -11.25 -18.47
CA ARG A 636 -30.79 -12.29 -19.50
C ARG A 636 -31.90 -11.91 -20.49
N LEU A 637 -33.02 -11.38 -19.98
CA LEU A 637 -34.12 -10.90 -20.82
C LEU A 637 -33.67 -9.73 -21.70
N ARG A 638 -33.02 -8.72 -21.11
CA ARG A 638 -32.48 -7.57 -21.83
C ARG A 638 -31.55 -8.00 -22.96
N GLY A 639 -30.59 -8.86 -22.66
CA GLY A 639 -29.65 -9.39 -23.65
C GLY A 639 -30.34 -10.19 -24.76
N THR A 640 -31.38 -10.96 -24.44
CA THR A 640 -32.18 -11.68 -25.44
C THR A 640 -32.88 -10.72 -26.40
N ALA A 641 -33.45 -9.64 -25.87
CA ALA A 641 -34.08 -8.59 -26.67
C ALA A 641 -33.05 -7.86 -27.56
N ASP A 642 -31.86 -7.53 -27.02
CA ASP A 642 -30.78 -6.92 -27.80
C ASP A 642 -30.30 -7.81 -28.95
N VAL A 643 -30.09 -9.10 -28.69
CA VAL A 643 -29.70 -10.08 -29.72
C VAL A 643 -30.76 -10.17 -30.81
N ALA A 644 -32.04 -10.20 -30.43
CA ALA A 644 -33.15 -10.23 -31.37
C ALA A 644 -33.23 -8.96 -32.22
N LEU A 645 -33.07 -7.80 -31.59
CA LEU A 645 -33.00 -6.50 -32.26
C LEU A 645 -31.86 -6.48 -33.28
N ILE A 646 -30.65 -6.88 -32.90
CA ILE A 646 -29.48 -6.91 -33.78
C ILE A 646 -29.71 -7.85 -34.97
N LEU A 647 -30.20 -9.07 -34.73
CA LEU A 647 -30.48 -10.05 -35.78
C LEU A 647 -31.57 -9.56 -36.73
N ALA A 648 -32.65 -8.99 -36.20
CA ALA A 648 -33.75 -8.46 -36.99
C ALA A 648 -33.31 -7.24 -37.83
N ALA A 649 -32.54 -6.33 -37.26
CA ALA A 649 -31.95 -5.19 -37.97
C ALA A 649 -31.00 -5.61 -39.09
N ALA A 650 -30.32 -6.75 -38.93
CA ALA A 650 -29.51 -7.38 -39.98
C ALA A 650 -30.33 -8.18 -41.02
N GLY A 651 -31.66 -8.18 -40.94
CA GLY A 651 -32.57 -8.89 -41.85
C GLY A 651 -32.77 -10.38 -41.55
N ARG A 652 -32.28 -10.89 -40.41
CA ARG A 652 -32.35 -12.31 -40.01
C ARG A 652 -33.59 -12.58 -39.16
N LEU A 653 -34.76 -12.28 -39.74
CA LEU A 653 -36.03 -12.26 -39.03
C LEU A 653 -36.43 -13.60 -38.42
N ASP A 654 -36.16 -14.72 -39.12
CA ASP A 654 -36.53 -16.05 -38.61
C ASP A 654 -35.72 -16.43 -37.36
N GLU A 655 -34.43 -16.11 -37.35
CA GLU A 655 -33.56 -16.34 -36.19
C GLU A 655 -33.90 -15.40 -35.03
N ALA A 656 -34.18 -14.14 -35.32
CA ALA A 656 -34.65 -13.17 -34.32
C ALA A 656 -35.96 -13.63 -33.66
N ARG A 657 -36.92 -14.15 -34.44
CA ARG A 657 -38.19 -14.73 -33.92
C ARG A 657 -37.96 -16.00 -33.12
N ALA A 658 -36.96 -16.82 -33.49
CA ALA A 658 -36.64 -18.05 -32.78
C ALA A 658 -36.03 -17.79 -31.39
N VAL A 659 -35.23 -16.73 -31.23
CA VAL A 659 -34.63 -16.37 -29.95
C VAL A 659 -35.53 -15.50 -29.07
N PHE A 660 -36.37 -14.64 -29.68
CA PHE A 660 -37.25 -13.71 -28.95
C PHE A 660 -38.66 -14.29 -28.76
N THR A 661 -38.78 -15.25 -27.85
CA THR A 661 -40.05 -15.93 -27.52
C THR A 661 -40.73 -15.41 -26.24
N VAL A 662 -40.28 -14.25 -25.76
CA VAL A 662 -40.67 -13.63 -24.49
C VAL A 662 -42.16 -13.23 -24.49
N THR A 663 -42.86 -13.50 -23.39
CA THR A 663 -44.24 -13.06 -23.16
C THR A 663 -44.31 -11.84 -22.23
N ASP A 664 -45.43 -11.09 -22.27
CA ASP A 664 -45.64 -9.94 -21.37
C ASP A 664 -45.53 -10.33 -19.88
N SER A 665 -45.92 -11.56 -19.54
CA SER A 665 -45.80 -12.10 -18.17
C SER A 665 -44.34 -12.37 -17.76
N ASP A 666 -43.47 -12.76 -18.70
CA ASP A 666 -42.04 -12.96 -18.42
C ASP A 666 -41.36 -11.62 -18.16
N ILE A 667 -41.81 -10.57 -18.84
CA ILE A 667 -41.27 -9.21 -18.72
C ILE A 667 -41.70 -8.58 -17.39
N ASP A 668 -43.00 -8.60 -17.08
CA ASP A 668 -43.50 -8.01 -15.82
C ASP A 668 -42.96 -8.72 -14.57
N ALA A 669 -42.47 -9.96 -14.69
CA ALA A 669 -41.85 -10.70 -13.59
C ALA A 669 -40.44 -10.22 -13.21
N VAL A 670 -39.77 -9.47 -14.09
CA VAL A 670 -38.36 -9.05 -13.90
C VAL A 670 -38.17 -7.53 -13.90
N LEU A 671 -39.22 -6.76 -14.20
CA LEU A 671 -39.16 -5.30 -14.15
C LEU A 671 -39.22 -4.80 -12.70
N ASP A 672 -38.31 -3.88 -12.37
CA ASP A 672 -38.30 -3.08 -11.15
C ASP A 672 -38.16 -1.59 -11.52
N GLU A 673 -38.28 -0.69 -10.55
CA GLU A 673 -38.22 0.76 -10.80
C GLU A 673 -36.90 1.21 -11.46
N TYR A 674 -35.79 0.53 -11.15
CA TYR A 674 -34.44 0.92 -11.59
C TYR A 674 -34.07 0.38 -12.99
N ASN A 675 -34.73 -0.67 -13.48
CA ASN A 675 -34.34 -1.35 -14.72
C ASN A 675 -35.28 -1.11 -15.92
N VAL A 676 -36.44 -0.45 -15.71
CA VAL A 676 -37.48 -0.31 -16.75
C VAL A 676 -36.94 0.34 -18.03
N ALA A 677 -36.21 1.45 -17.92
CA ALA A 677 -35.73 2.20 -19.08
C ALA A 677 -34.81 1.36 -19.98
N PHE A 678 -33.98 0.51 -19.38
CA PHE A 678 -33.05 -0.36 -20.09
C PHE A 678 -33.74 -1.56 -20.74
N ILE A 679 -34.63 -2.25 -20.02
CA ILE A 679 -35.29 -3.45 -20.53
C ILE A 679 -36.36 -3.08 -21.57
N ALA A 680 -37.17 -2.07 -21.28
CA ALA A 680 -38.26 -1.64 -22.17
C ALA A 680 -37.73 -1.08 -23.49
N SER A 681 -36.57 -0.40 -23.49
CA SER A 681 -35.97 0.12 -24.73
C SER A 681 -35.46 -1.01 -25.64
N SER A 682 -34.75 -2.01 -25.10
CA SER A 682 -34.33 -3.21 -25.84
C SER A 682 -35.51 -3.99 -26.42
N ILE A 683 -36.58 -4.17 -25.64
CA ILE A 683 -37.82 -4.86 -26.07
C ILE A 683 -38.55 -4.06 -27.16
N GLY A 684 -38.69 -2.74 -26.97
CA GLY A 684 -39.31 -1.85 -27.95
C GLY A 684 -38.56 -1.87 -29.28
N GLY A 685 -37.22 -1.87 -29.21
CA GLY A 685 -36.35 -2.05 -30.38
C GLY A 685 -36.59 -3.39 -31.08
N ALA A 686 -36.57 -4.49 -30.32
CA ALA A 686 -36.77 -5.85 -30.87
C ALA A 686 -38.13 -5.99 -31.59
N TYR A 687 -39.23 -5.58 -30.97
CA TYR A 687 -40.55 -5.63 -31.61
C TYR A 687 -40.63 -4.76 -32.86
N THR A 688 -40.06 -3.55 -32.81
CA THR A 688 -40.01 -2.65 -33.96
C THR A 688 -39.25 -3.29 -35.12
N ALA A 689 -38.05 -3.83 -34.86
CA ALA A 689 -37.21 -4.47 -35.87
C ALA A 689 -37.84 -5.75 -36.44
N LEU A 690 -38.65 -6.46 -35.65
CA LEU A 690 -39.44 -7.63 -36.08
C LEU A 690 -40.71 -7.27 -36.88
N GLY A 691 -41.04 -5.98 -37.02
CA GLY A 691 -42.18 -5.48 -37.77
C GLY A 691 -43.47 -5.30 -36.96
N ASP A 692 -43.42 -5.38 -35.63
CA ASP A 692 -44.56 -5.06 -34.74
C ASP A 692 -44.39 -3.66 -34.15
N ALA A 693 -44.66 -2.65 -34.99
CA ALA A 693 -44.52 -1.25 -34.62
C ALA A 693 -45.43 -0.86 -33.44
N ALA A 694 -46.64 -1.43 -33.35
CA ALA A 694 -47.59 -1.08 -32.29
C ALA A 694 -47.08 -1.51 -30.90
N ARG A 695 -46.53 -2.72 -30.77
CA ARG A 695 -45.88 -3.14 -29.52
C ARG A 695 -44.59 -2.37 -29.27
N GLY A 696 -43.79 -2.14 -30.33
CA GLY A 696 -42.58 -1.33 -30.25
C GLY A 696 -42.85 0.06 -29.64
N ASP A 697 -43.87 0.76 -30.14
CA ASP A 697 -44.28 2.08 -29.66
C ASP A 697 -44.72 2.07 -28.20
N ALA A 698 -45.50 1.05 -27.79
CA ALA A 698 -45.94 0.92 -26.40
C ALA A 698 -44.74 0.75 -25.44
N TRP A 699 -43.76 -0.05 -25.82
CA TRP A 699 -42.57 -0.29 -25.01
C TRP A 699 -41.61 0.90 -24.98
N PHE A 700 -41.41 1.61 -26.10
CA PHE A 700 -40.64 2.85 -26.09
C PHE A 700 -41.31 3.95 -25.25
N ALA A 701 -42.64 4.05 -25.28
CA ALA A 701 -43.37 4.96 -24.40
C ALA A 701 -43.17 4.60 -22.91
N ARG A 702 -43.18 3.30 -22.57
CA ARG A 702 -42.89 2.82 -21.21
C ARG A 702 -41.44 3.13 -20.80
N ALA A 703 -40.47 2.95 -21.70
CA ALA A 703 -39.07 3.26 -21.45
C ALA A 703 -38.85 4.77 -21.21
N GLN A 704 -39.45 5.63 -22.05
CA GLN A 704 -39.35 7.08 -21.92
C GLN A 704 -40.01 7.61 -20.64
N ALA A 705 -41.15 7.02 -20.24
CA ALA A 705 -41.82 7.37 -18.99
C ALA A 705 -40.99 7.04 -17.74
N ALA A 706 -40.01 6.14 -17.84
CA ALA A 706 -39.12 5.73 -16.75
C ALA A 706 -37.79 6.51 -16.71
N ILE A 707 -37.59 7.51 -17.60
CA ILE A 707 -36.35 8.31 -17.61
C ILE A 707 -36.27 9.24 -16.40
N GLU A 708 -37.39 9.82 -15.97
CA GLU A 708 -37.52 10.76 -14.84
C GLU A 708 -38.56 10.16 -13.87
N PRO A 709 -38.37 10.05 -12.54
CA PRO A 709 -37.47 10.80 -11.64
C PRO A 709 -36.21 10.02 -11.18
N GLU A 710 -35.72 9.09 -11.99
CA GLU A 710 -34.61 8.20 -11.62
C GLU A 710 -33.27 8.91 -11.40
N THR A 711 -32.38 8.30 -10.63
CA THR A 711 -31.09 8.88 -10.22
C THR A 711 -30.11 9.14 -11.36
N ASN A 712 -30.21 8.42 -12.50
CA ASN A 712 -29.29 8.54 -13.65
C ASN A 712 -30.02 8.79 -15.00
N PRO A 713 -30.71 9.93 -15.15
CA PRO A 713 -31.60 10.16 -16.29
C PRO A 713 -30.84 10.36 -17.62
N GLY A 714 -29.53 10.63 -17.59
CA GLY A 714 -28.65 10.65 -18.76
C GLY A 714 -28.38 9.24 -19.33
N GLN A 715 -28.07 8.26 -18.47
CA GLN A 715 -27.84 6.86 -18.89
C GLN A 715 -29.11 6.23 -19.49
N HIS A 716 -30.28 6.49 -18.88
CA HIS A 716 -31.57 6.01 -19.38
C HIS A 716 -31.89 6.57 -20.77
N ARG A 717 -31.66 7.88 -20.98
CA ARG A 717 -31.83 8.52 -22.30
C ARG A 717 -30.93 7.89 -23.35
N LEU A 718 -29.65 7.67 -23.02
CA LEU A 718 -28.71 7.04 -23.94
C LEU A 718 -29.15 5.61 -24.32
N ALA A 719 -29.61 4.81 -23.35
CA ALA A 719 -30.12 3.46 -23.64
C ALA A 719 -31.34 3.48 -24.59
N VAL A 720 -32.32 4.36 -24.33
CA VAL A 720 -33.50 4.52 -25.19
C VAL A 720 -33.10 4.98 -26.59
N ALA A 721 -32.24 5.99 -26.68
CA ALA A 721 -31.78 6.53 -27.95
C ALA A 721 -30.99 5.50 -28.75
N TRP A 722 -30.15 4.70 -28.10
CA TRP A 722 -29.39 3.63 -28.77
C TRP A 722 -30.33 2.59 -29.39
N ALA A 723 -31.31 2.08 -28.64
CA ALA A 723 -32.28 1.12 -29.17
C ALA A 723 -33.08 1.69 -30.35
N LEU A 724 -33.45 2.98 -30.32
CA LEU A 724 -34.10 3.69 -31.43
C LEU A 724 -33.17 3.81 -32.66
N VAL A 725 -31.88 4.10 -32.46
CA VAL A 725 -30.90 4.14 -33.56
C VAL A 725 -30.72 2.77 -34.20
N GLU A 726 -30.72 1.72 -33.38
CA GLU A 726 -30.52 0.34 -33.85
C GLU A 726 -31.70 -0.17 -34.68
N CYS A 727 -32.94 0.18 -34.31
CA CYS A 727 -34.13 -0.16 -35.09
C CYS A 727 -34.46 0.84 -36.22
N GLY A 728 -33.61 1.85 -36.44
CA GLY A 728 -33.73 2.81 -37.55
C GLY A 728 -34.63 4.03 -37.29
N ARG A 729 -35.08 4.26 -36.07
CA ARG A 729 -35.93 5.41 -35.65
C ARG A 729 -35.09 6.62 -35.24
N ILE A 730 -34.27 7.12 -36.17
CA ILE A 730 -33.24 8.13 -35.90
C ILE A 730 -33.82 9.47 -35.40
N ASP A 731 -34.94 9.94 -35.96
CA ASP A 731 -35.52 11.23 -35.58
C ASP A 731 -36.11 11.22 -34.15
N GLU A 732 -36.57 10.06 -33.70
CA GLU A 732 -37.02 9.88 -32.32
C GLU A 732 -35.84 9.78 -31.36
N ALA A 733 -34.77 9.08 -31.74
CA ALA A 733 -33.52 9.07 -30.98
C ALA A 733 -32.99 10.49 -30.77
N ARG A 734 -33.05 11.34 -31.81
CA ARG A 734 -32.70 12.77 -31.72
C ARG A 734 -33.51 13.52 -30.68
N THR A 735 -34.82 13.30 -30.68
CA THR A 735 -35.71 13.94 -29.71
C THR A 735 -35.36 13.54 -28.27
N VAL A 736 -34.99 12.27 -28.05
CA VAL A 736 -34.64 11.75 -26.73
C VAL A 736 -33.33 12.36 -26.20
N TRP A 737 -32.24 12.37 -26.99
CA TRP A 737 -30.96 12.91 -26.50
C TRP A 737 -30.89 14.44 -26.49
N GLN A 738 -31.67 15.14 -27.33
CA GLN A 738 -31.77 16.61 -27.27
C GLN A 738 -32.50 17.10 -26.01
N GLY A 739 -33.33 16.24 -25.41
CA GLY A 739 -33.99 16.50 -24.13
C GLY A 739 -33.15 16.12 -22.90
N ALA A 740 -31.85 15.84 -23.08
CA ALA A 740 -30.96 15.48 -21.98
C ALA A 740 -30.59 16.68 -21.12
N THR A 741 -30.78 16.54 -19.81
CA THR A 741 -30.40 17.53 -18.80
C THR A 741 -29.10 17.17 -18.09
N THR A 742 -28.72 15.90 -18.09
CA THR A 742 -27.50 15.35 -17.47
C THR A 742 -26.65 14.59 -18.48
N THR A 743 -25.33 14.64 -18.31
CA THR A 743 -24.35 13.90 -19.12
C THR A 743 -24.29 12.43 -18.68
N PRO A 744 -24.42 11.43 -19.57
CA PRO A 744 -24.19 10.03 -19.24
C PRO A 744 -22.71 9.77 -18.98
N SER A 745 -22.38 8.80 -18.11
CA SER A 745 -20.98 8.46 -17.84
C SER A 745 -20.25 7.90 -19.07
N THR A 746 -18.94 8.10 -19.10
CA THR A 746 -18.02 7.65 -20.17
C THR A 746 -18.12 6.14 -20.44
N PHE A 747 -18.39 5.34 -19.41
CA PHE A 747 -18.65 3.90 -19.52
C PHE A 747 -19.79 3.54 -20.48
N TYR A 748 -20.75 4.44 -20.74
CA TYR A 748 -21.84 4.19 -21.70
C TYR A 748 -21.66 4.96 -23.00
N THR A 749 -21.12 6.18 -22.96
CA THR A 749 -20.95 7.00 -24.16
C THR A 749 -19.84 6.45 -25.04
N THR A 750 -18.73 5.95 -24.47
CA THR A 750 -17.61 5.39 -25.24
C THR A 750 -18.02 4.14 -26.06
N PRO A 751 -18.70 3.12 -25.49
CA PRO A 751 -19.30 2.03 -26.27
C PRO A 751 -20.26 2.50 -27.37
N PHE A 752 -21.10 3.50 -27.10
CA PHE A 752 -22.04 4.02 -28.08
C PHE A 752 -21.32 4.71 -29.25
N LEU A 753 -20.24 5.46 -28.98
CA LEU A 753 -19.40 6.06 -30.02
C LEU A 753 -18.73 4.99 -30.88
N ALA A 754 -18.13 3.97 -30.25
CA ALA A 754 -17.56 2.83 -30.96
C ALA A 754 -18.62 2.17 -31.87
N TYR A 755 -19.83 1.98 -31.36
CA TYR A 755 -20.95 1.44 -32.11
C TYR A 755 -21.30 2.29 -33.34
N LEU A 756 -21.46 3.61 -33.18
CA LEU A 756 -21.83 4.51 -34.29
C LEU A 756 -20.79 4.46 -35.40
N VAL A 757 -19.51 4.55 -35.05
CA VAL A 757 -18.41 4.57 -36.01
C VAL A 757 -18.30 3.22 -36.74
N ARG A 758 -18.37 2.11 -36.01
CA ARG A 758 -18.25 0.76 -36.60
C ARG A 758 -19.45 0.37 -37.47
N THR A 759 -20.61 0.97 -37.23
CA THR A 759 -21.80 0.77 -38.08
C THR A 759 -21.91 1.79 -39.21
N GLY A 760 -20.90 2.64 -39.42
CA GLY A 760 -20.86 3.62 -40.50
C GLY A 760 -21.78 4.83 -40.27
N ARG A 761 -22.18 5.08 -39.03
CA ARG A 761 -23.07 6.18 -38.61
C ARG A 761 -22.27 7.43 -38.21
N ASP A 762 -21.20 7.74 -38.94
CA ASP A 762 -20.28 8.84 -38.64
C ASP A 762 -20.97 10.22 -38.57
N GLY A 763 -22.06 10.40 -39.32
CA GLY A 763 -22.84 11.64 -39.28
C GLY A 763 -23.51 11.86 -37.92
N LEU A 764 -23.98 10.79 -37.27
CA LEU A 764 -24.54 10.86 -35.93
C LEU A 764 -23.45 11.09 -34.89
N ALA A 765 -22.28 10.46 -35.02
CA ALA A 765 -21.14 10.72 -34.13
C ALA A 765 -20.75 12.21 -34.14
N ARG A 766 -20.65 12.82 -35.32
CA ARG A 766 -20.37 14.27 -35.46
C ARG A 766 -21.45 15.16 -34.85
N GLU A 767 -22.72 14.80 -35.04
CA GLU A 767 -23.86 15.52 -34.44
C GLU A 767 -23.75 15.54 -32.91
N LEU A 768 -23.33 14.41 -32.33
CA LEU A 768 -23.29 14.19 -30.89
C LEU A 768 -22.06 14.78 -30.20
N PHE A 769 -20.96 15.04 -30.89
CA PHE A 769 -19.81 15.74 -30.29
C PHE A 769 -20.20 17.11 -29.72
N SER A 770 -21.19 17.78 -30.28
CA SER A 770 -21.64 19.10 -29.77
C SER A 770 -22.69 19.01 -28.66
N LEU A 771 -23.11 17.80 -28.26
CA LEU A 771 -24.15 17.60 -27.24
C LEU A 771 -23.55 17.76 -25.84
N LYS A 772 -24.17 18.63 -25.04
CA LYS A 772 -23.79 18.92 -23.65
C LYS A 772 -24.96 18.68 -22.70
N GLY A 773 -24.67 18.18 -21.51
CA GLY A 773 -25.61 18.21 -20.40
C GLY A 773 -25.79 19.64 -19.89
N THR A 774 -26.96 19.93 -19.32
CA THR A 774 -27.23 21.22 -18.65
C THR A 774 -26.76 21.24 -17.19
N SER A 775 -26.43 20.07 -16.62
CA SER A 775 -25.71 19.93 -15.37
C SER A 775 -24.22 20.02 -15.64
N GLY A 776 -23.57 21.07 -15.18
CA GLY A 776 -22.13 21.26 -15.24
C GLY A 776 -21.49 21.38 -13.86
N THR A 777 -20.17 21.39 -13.82
CA THR A 777 -19.41 21.57 -12.57
C THR A 777 -19.13 23.06 -12.34
N ASP A 778 -19.52 23.56 -11.16
CA ASP A 778 -19.21 24.92 -10.72
C ASP A 778 -17.74 24.98 -10.30
N TYR A 779 -16.96 25.75 -11.05
CA TYR A 779 -15.57 26.01 -10.74
C TYR A 779 -15.48 27.13 -9.72
N VAL A 780 -14.80 26.86 -8.62
CA VAL A 780 -14.62 27.80 -7.52
C VAL A 780 -13.16 27.82 -7.11
N SER A 781 -12.54 28.99 -7.02
CA SER A 781 -11.23 29.15 -6.39
C SER A 781 -11.42 29.52 -4.93
N TYR A 782 -10.60 28.94 -4.08
CA TYR A 782 -10.50 29.35 -2.69
C TYR A 782 -9.32 30.31 -2.57
N SER A 783 -9.57 31.47 -1.98
CA SER A 783 -8.48 32.36 -1.53
C SER A 783 -7.77 31.75 -0.33
N GLU A 784 -6.58 32.26 0.00
CA GLU A 784 -5.82 31.87 1.21
C GLU A 784 -6.64 32.05 2.51
N ASP A 785 -7.64 32.94 2.50
CA ASP A 785 -8.55 33.20 3.62
C ASP A 785 -9.80 32.28 3.63
N GLY A 786 -9.89 31.31 2.71
CA GLY A 786 -10.99 30.36 2.61
C GLY A 786 -12.26 30.91 1.94
N GLU A 787 -12.26 32.14 1.43
CA GLU A 787 -13.40 32.66 0.66
C GLU A 787 -13.48 31.98 -0.72
N GLN A 788 -14.64 31.36 -0.97
CA GLN A 788 -15.00 30.70 -2.21
C GLN A 788 -15.39 31.76 -3.26
N THR A 789 -14.55 31.92 -4.30
CA THR A 789 -14.85 32.75 -5.46
C THR A 789 -15.33 31.87 -6.60
N TYR A 790 -16.55 32.11 -7.06
CA TYR A 790 -17.11 31.43 -8.24
C TYR A 790 -16.41 31.89 -9.51
N LEU A 791 -15.76 30.95 -10.20
CA LEU A 791 -15.00 31.15 -11.43
C LEU A 791 -15.81 30.84 -12.70
N GLY A 792 -16.88 30.04 -12.61
CA GLY A 792 -17.77 29.75 -13.73
C GLY A 792 -18.44 28.38 -13.65
N HIS A 793 -19.33 28.11 -14.61
CA HIS A 793 -20.00 26.81 -14.78
C HIS A 793 -19.49 26.16 -16.05
N LEU A 794 -18.96 24.94 -15.96
CA LEU A 794 -18.51 24.18 -17.12
C LEU A 794 -19.56 23.13 -17.47
N GLU A 795 -20.26 23.35 -18.60
CA GLU A 795 -21.16 22.35 -19.19
C GLU A 795 -20.35 21.17 -19.75
N GLU A 796 -20.62 19.97 -19.26
CA GLU A 796 -19.96 18.72 -19.67
C GLU A 796 -20.57 18.16 -20.96
N GLY A 797 -19.71 17.79 -21.90
CA GLY A 797 -20.08 17.13 -23.16
C GLY A 797 -20.34 15.64 -22.97
N TRP A 798 -21.16 15.02 -23.83
CA TRP A 798 -21.34 13.56 -23.80
C TRP A 798 -20.09 12.77 -24.19
N PHE A 799 -19.14 13.41 -24.88
CA PHE A 799 -17.95 12.78 -25.45
C PHE A 799 -16.70 13.65 -25.27
N ASP A 800 -16.64 14.48 -24.24
CA ASP A 800 -15.49 15.37 -23.98
C ASP A 800 -14.30 14.68 -23.28
N GLY A 801 -14.48 13.44 -22.80
CA GLY A 801 -13.43 12.61 -22.20
C GLY A 801 -12.42 12.01 -23.20
N TRP A 802 -11.24 11.65 -22.69
CA TRP A 802 -10.13 11.06 -23.46
C TRP A 802 -10.49 9.68 -24.04
N GLU A 803 -11.29 8.90 -23.34
CA GLU A 803 -11.70 7.55 -23.70
C GLU A 803 -12.43 7.53 -25.06
N GLY A 804 -13.22 8.56 -25.33
CA GLY A 804 -13.96 8.70 -26.60
C GLY A 804 -13.03 8.94 -27.79
N VAL A 805 -12.03 9.82 -27.65
CA VAL A 805 -11.09 10.14 -28.75
C VAL A 805 -10.09 9.00 -28.98
N GLU A 806 -9.73 8.24 -27.94
CA GLU A 806 -8.90 7.04 -28.06
C GLU A 806 -9.59 5.94 -28.87
N VAL A 807 -10.90 5.75 -28.70
CA VAL A 807 -11.71 4.84 -29.54
C VAL A 807 -11.62 5.25 -31.01
N LEU A 808 -11.72 6.54 -31.33
CA LEU A 808 -11.61 7.03 -32.71
C LEU A 808 -10.22 6.74 -33.30
N ALA A 809 -9.17 6.89 -32.49
CA ALA A 809 -7.81 6.57 -32.89
C ALA A 809 -7.60 5.07 -33.12
N ALA A 810 -8.06 4.24 -32.20
CA ALA A 810 -8.01 2.78 -32.31
C ALA A 810 -8.80 2.24 -33.51
N LEU A 811 -9.88 2.92 -33.91
CA LEU A 811 -10.64 2.60 -35.13
C LEU A 811 -10.03 3.20 -36.41
N GLY A 812 -8.91 3.92 -36.33
CA GLY A 812 -8.22 4.52 -37.47
C GLY A 812 -9.04 5.63 -38.15
N ARG A 813 -9.66 6.51 -37.36
CA ARG A 813 -10.55 7.59 -37.84
C ARG A 813 -9.98 9.00 -37.60
N PRO A 814 -8.87 9.37 -38.27
CA PRO A 814 -8.26 10.69 -38.11
C PRO A 814 -9.16 11.83 -38.62
N ASP A 815 -10.19 11.54 -39.41
CA ASP A 815 -11.22 12.53 -39.78
C ASP A 815 -12.11 12.88 -38.58
N LEU A 816 -12.55 11.88 -37.81
CA LEU A 816 -13.40 12.08 -36.64
C LEU A 816 -12.62 12.67 -35.46
N VAL A 817 -11.34 12.30 -35.28
CA VAL A 817 -10.47 12.93 -34.26
C VAL A 817 -10.34 14.44 -34.50
N ARG A 818 -10.17 14.87 -35.76
CA ARG A 818 -10.13 16.30 -36.10
C ARG A 818 -11.45 17.00 -35.86
N ASP A 819 -12.58 16.35 -36.15
CA ASP A 819 -13.89 16.93 -35.92
C ASP A 819 -14.21 17.04 -34.43
N TRP A 820 -13.80 16.05 -33.62
CA TRP A 820 -13.84 16.09 -32.16
C TRP A 820 -12.99 17.24 -31.60
N ALA A 821 -11.74 17.36 -32.06
CA ALA A 821 -10.81 18.41 -31.62
C ALA A 821 -11.29 19.83 -31.97
N ARG A 822 -12.12 20.01 -33.01
CA ARG A 822 -12.74 21.33 -33.27
C ARG A 822 -13.77 21.73 -32.22
N VAL A 823 -14.37 20.77 -31.52
CA VAL A 823 -15.38 21.01 -30.49
C VAL A 823 -14.74 21.12 -29.11
N PHE A 824 -13.72 20.29 -28.83
CA PHE A 824 -13.14 20.14 -27.49
C PHE A 824 -11.66 20.48 -27.38
N GLY A 825 -10.95 20.71 -28.49
CA GLY A 825 -9.48 20.77 -28.53
C GLY A 825 -8.83 22.06 -28.00
N ASP A 826 -9.60 23.09 -27.65
CA ASP A 826 -9.07 24.30 -27.02
C ASP A 826 -8.60 23.95 -25.59
N GLY A 827 -7.29 23.71 -25.42
CA GLY A 827 -6.66 23.36 -24.14
C GLY A 827 -6.10 21.93 -24.04
N TYR A 828 -6.21 21.10 -25.08
CA TYR A 828 -5.77 19.71 -25.08
C TYR A 828 -4.72 19.41 -26.16
N ALA A 829 -3.70 18.61 -25.83
CA ALA A 829 -2.69 18.12 -26.77
C ALA A 829 -3.18 16.84 -27.48
N TYR A 830 -3.87 16.96 -28.62
CA TYR A 830 -4.46 15.82 -29.34
C TYR A 830 -3.61 15.27 -30.50
N ASP A 831 -2.42 15.85 -30.74
CA ASP A 831 -1.55 15.50 -31.87
C ASP A 831 -1.11 14.03 -31.83
N ASP A 832 -0.80 13.50 -30.64
CA ASP A 832 -0.39 12.10 -30.45
C ASP A 832 -1.53 11.12 -30.79
N VAL A 833 -2.76 11.47 -30.39
CA VAL A 833 -3.96 10.67 -30.69
C VAL A 833 -4.28 10.71 -32.19
N LEU A 834 -4.08 11.87 -32.83
CA LEU A 834 -4.23 11.99 -34.27
C LEU A 834 -3.18 11.18 -35.02
N GLU A 835 -1.92 11.19 -34.59
CA GLU A 835 -0.85 10.38 -35.17
C GLU A 835 -1.16 8.88 -35.05
N LYS A 836 -1.61 8.43 -33.88
CA LYS A 836 -2.08 7.05 -33.65
C LYS A 836 -3.22 6.69 -34.63
N ALA A 837 -4.22 7.56 -34.77
CA ALA A 837 -5.33 7.35 -35.70
C ALA A 837 -4.87 7.23 -37.17
N GLU A 838 -3.90 8.05 -37.58
CA GLU A 838 -3.34 8.01 -38.93
C GLU A 838 -2.49 6.76 -39.17
N ALA A 839 -1.70 6.33 -38.18
CA ALA A 839 -0.93 5.10 -38.25
C ALA A 839 -1.87 3.89 -38.40
N THR A 840 -2.91 3.80 -37.57
CA THR A 840 -3.92 2.74 -37.65
C THR A 840 -4.68 2.76 -38.97
N ALA A 841 -5.01 3.94 -39.51
CA ALA A 841 -5.67 4.07 -40.82
C ALA A 841 -4.79 3.60 -42.00
N ARG A 842 -3.47 3.71 -41.86
CA ARG A 842 -2.48 3.30 -42.87
C ARG A 842 -2.14 1.82 -42.78
N ASP A 843 -2.29 1.19 -41.61
CA ASP A 843 -2.01 -0.22 -41.41
C ASP A 843 -3.08 -1.12 -42.02
N ARG A 844 -2.69 -1.89 -43.04
CA ARG A 844 -3.54 -2.88 -43.75
C ARG A 844 -2.87 -4.25 -43.86
N GLY A 845 -1.76 -4.46 -43.14
CA GLY A 845 -0.97 -5.69 -43.22
C GLY A 845 -1.58 -6.84 -42.43
N PRO A 846 -1.20 -8.10 -42.73
CA PRO A 846 -1.49 -9.22 -41.84
C PRO A 846 -0.72 -9.03 -40.53
N ARG A 847 -1.43 -9.17 -39.39
CA ARG A 847 -0.83 -9.19 -38.05
C ARG A 847 -0.83 -10.62 -37.48
N PRO A 848 0.13 -10.97 -36.61
CA PRO A 848 1.23 -10.14 -36.13
C PRO A 848 2.37 -10.02 -37.17
N THR A 849 2.98 -8.84 -37.24
CA THR A 849 4.23 -8.59 -37.98
C THR A 849 5.43 -9.13 -37.18
N PRO A 850 6.59 -9.41 -37.83
CA PRO A 850 7.79 -9.82 -37.11
C PRO A 850 8.25 -8.84 -36.02
N ALA A 851 8.03 -7.54 -36.23
CA ALA A 851 8.35 -6.50 -35.24
C ALA A 851 7.42 -6.56 -34.03
N GLU A 852 6.12 -6.79 -34.24
CA GLU A 852 5.16 -7.00 -33.15
C GLU A 852 5.48 -8.28 -32.35
N ILE A 853 5.87 -9.36 -33.02
CA ILE A 853 6.31 -10.59 -32.34
C ILE A 853 7.57 -10.32 -31.50
N SER A 854 8.55 -9.60 -32.05
CA SER A 854 9.75 -9.21 -31.30
C SER A 854 9.39 -8.37 -30.08
N GLY A 855 8.53 -7.37 -30.23
CA GLY A 855 8.09 -6.53 -29.12
C GLY A 855 7.36 -7.33 -28.04
N LEU A 856 6.52 -8.29 -28.43
CA LEU A 856 5.91 -9.21 -27.47
C LEU A 856 6.97 -10.00 -26.71
N VAL A 857 8.01 -10.52 -27.38
CA VAL A 857 9.08 -11.30 -26.74
C VAL A 857 9.87 -10.44 -25.75
N ASP A 858 10.16 -9.19 -26.11
CA ASP A 858 10.87 -8.25 -25.25
C ASP A 858 10.04 -7.91 -23.99
N GLU A 859 8.74 -7.69 -24.16
CA GLU A 859 7.81 -7.43 -23.05
C GLU A 859 7.59 -8.67 -22.17
N TYR A 860 7.49 -9.86 -22.76
CA TYR A 860 7.44 -11.11 -21.99
C TYR A 860 8.74 -11.35 -21.23
N GLY A 861 9.89 -11.04 -21.82
CA GLY A 861 11.17 -11.05 -21.12
C GLY A 861 11.22 -10.06 -19.97
N THR A 862 10.56 -8.91 -20.09
CA THR A 862 10.41 -7.91 -19.01
C THR A 862 9.42 -8.38 -17.93
N LEU A 863 8.36 -9.06 -18.33
CA LEU A 863 7.38 -9.66 -17.43
C LEU A 863 8.01 -10.76 -16.56
N LEU A 864 8.81 -11.65 -17.16
CA LEU A 864 9.57 -12.67 -16.44
C LEU A 864 10.61 -12.08 -15.49
N LYS A 865 11.03 -10.83 -15.74
CA LYS A 865 11.89 -10.04 -14.85
C LYS A 865 11.11 -9.30 -13.76
N THR A 866 9.80 -9.18 -13.88
CA THR A 866 8.99 -8.48 -12.87
C THR A 866 8.77 -9.42 -11.66
N PRO A 867 8.83 -8.92 -10.41
CA PRO A 867 8.43 -9.67 -9.20
C PRO A 867 7.05 -10.35 -9.34
N ARG A 868 6.87 -11.62 -8.93
CA ARG A 868 5.60 -12.36 -9.19
C ARG A 868 4.38 -11.64 -8.61
N ALA A 869 4.50 -11.11 -7.40
CA ALA A 869 3.44 -10.33 -6.75
C ALA A 869 3.07 -9.04 -7.51
N ARG A 870 3.95 -8.54 -8.38
CA ARG A 870 3.74 -7.34 -9.20
C ARG A 870 3.45 -7.67 -10.67
N ARG A 871 3.36 -8.95 -11.04
CA ARG A 871 3.16 -9.38 -12.45
C ARG A 871 1.73 -9.22 -12.93
N GLU A 872 0.74 -9.08 -12.05
CA GLU A 872 -0.67 -9.08 -12.49
C GLU A 872 -0.94 -7.99 -13.53
N HIS A 873 -0.71 -6.72 -13.19
CA HIS A 873 -0.98 -5.61 -14.10
C HIS A 873 -0.11 -5.65 -15.38
N PRO A 874 1.22 -5.89 -15.33
CA PRO A 874 2.02 -6.10 -16.53
C PRO A 874 1.56 -7.28 -17.40
N THR A 875 1.08 -8.37 -16.78
CA THR A 875 0.49 -9.51 -17.52
C THR A 875 -0.78 -9.08 -18.24
N GLN A 876 -1.67 -8.32 -17.57
CA GLN A 876 -2.86 -7.76 -18.20
C GLN A 876 -2.48 -6.88 -19.40
N LEU A 877 -1.50 -5.97 -19.27
CA LEU A 877 -1.04 -5.13 -20.38
C LEU A 877 -0.50 -5.96 -21.54
N LEU A 878 0.30 -6.99 -21.26
CA LEU A 878 0.84 -7.89 -22.28
C LEU A 878 -0.26 -8.70 -22.98
N VAL A 879 -1.31 -9.11 -22.26
CA VAL A 879 -2.52 -9.73 -22.83
C VAL A 879 -3.17 -8.79 -23.86
N LEU A 880 -3.36 -7.51 -23.51
CA LEU A 880 -3.97 -6.52 -24.41
C LEU A 880 -3.09 -6.24 -25.63
N GLN A 881 -1.77 -6.15 -25.44
CA GLN A 881 -0.82 -5.99 -26.53
C GLN A 881 -0.82 -7.20 -27.47
N ALA A 882 -0.82 -8.42 -26.93
CA ALA A 882 -0.93 -9.65 -27.71
C ALA A 882 -2.25 -9.70 -28.50
N ALA A 883 -3.37 -9.28 -27.90
CA ALA A 883 -4.66 -9.18 -28.57
C ALA A 883 -4.63 -8.13 -29.70
N ALA A 884 -4.03 -6.97 -29.49
CA ALA A 884 -3.89 -5.91 -30.50
C ALA A 884 -3.03 -6.34 -31.69
N CYS A 885 -2.01 -7.17 -31.46
CA CYS A 885 -1.19 -7.79 -32.50
C CYS A 885 -1.84 -9.04 -33.12
N ARG A 886 -3.04 -9.45 -32.67
CA ARG A 886 -3.75 -10.67 -33.09
C ARG A 886 -2.94 -11.96 -32.85
N HIS A 887 -2.10 -11.95 -31.83
CA HIS A 887 -1.35 -13.12 -31.38
C HIS A 887 -2.14 -13.88 -30.30
N LEU A 888 -3.27 -14.48 -30.69
CA LEU A 888 -4.20 -15.12 -29.77
C LEU A 888 -3.58 -16.31 -29.02
N GLY A 889 -2.59 -17.00 -29.60
CA GLY A 889 -1.85 -18.05 -28.89
C GLY A 889 -1.14 -17.54 -27.62
N ALA A 890 -0.66 -16.29 -27.63
CA ALA A 890 0.00 -15.68 -26.49
C ALA A 890 -1.03 -15.19 -25.46
N VAL A 891 -2.16 -14.63 -25.92
CA VAL A 891 -3.31 -14.29 -25.05
C VAL A 891 -3.77 -15.52 -24.25
N MET A 892 -3.97 -16.66 -24.94
CA MET A 892 -4.41 -17.91 -24.29
C MET A 892 -3.38 -18.46 -23.29
N ASN A 893 -2.09 -18.17 -23.49
CA ASN A 893 -1.02 -18.60 -22.59
C ASN A 893 -0.88 -17.69 -21.36
N LEU A 894 -1.14 -16.39 -21.50
CA LEU A 894 -0.98 -15.40 -20.42
C LEU A 894 -2.17 -15.33 -19.47
N ILE A 895 -3.41 -15.43 -19.97
CA ILE A 895 -4.61 -15.27 -19.14
C ILE A 895 -4.64 -16.24 -17.94
N PRO A 896 -4.30 -17.53 -18.06
CA PRO A 896 -4.30 -18.45 -16.91
C PRO A 896 -3.35 -18.07 -15.77
N ALA A 897 -2.39 -17.16 -16.00
CA ALA A 897 -1.47 -16.67 -14.96
C ALA A 897 -2.08 -15.54 -14.09
N LEU A 898 -3.29 -15.08 -14.41
CA LEU A 898 -4.01 -14.06 -13.64
C LEU A 898 -4.95 -14.71 -12.60
N PRO A 899 -5.36 -13.98 -11.53
CA PRO A 899 -6.32 -14.47 -10.54
C PRO A 899 -7.68 -14.85 -11.15
N ASP A 900 -8.28 -15.97 -10.72
CA ASP A 900 -9.54 -16.50 -11.26
C ASP A 900 -10.78 -16.28 -10.36
N ASP A 901 -10.59 -15.68 -9.18
CA ASP A 901 -11.60 -15.33 -8.19
C ASP A 901 -12.01 -13.85 -8.20
N ASP A 902 -11.21 -13.00 -8.84
CA ASP A 902 -11.50 -11.59 -9.15
C ASP A 902 -11.94 -11.42 -10.62
N PHE A 903 -12.95 -10.59 -10.87
CA PHE A 903 -13.36 -10.24 -12.23
C PHE A 903 -12.26 -9.52 -13.01
N ASN A 904 -11.44 -8.68 -12.37
CA ASN A 904 -10.38 -7.91 -13.00
C ASN A 904 -9.18 -8.76 -13.44
N GLY A 905 -9.03 -9.98 -12.90
CA GLY A 905 -8.01 -10.95 -13.27
C GLY A 905 -8.30 -11.63 -14.62
N GLN A 906 -8.52 -12.95 -14.62
CA GLN A 906 -8.78 -13.71 -15.84
C GLN A 906 -10.02 -13.23 -16.61
N PRO A 907 -11.19 -12.98 -15.98
CA PRO A 907 -12.42 -12.67 -16.71
C PRO A 907 -12.35 -11.36 -17.49
N GLY A 908 -11.99 -10.28 -16.83
CA GLY A 908 -11.88 -8.94 -17.40
C GLY A 908 -10.83 -8.89 -18.50
N SER A 909 -9.67 -9.52 -18.27
CA SER A 909 -8.61 -9.65 -19.29
C SER A 909 -9.07 -10.44 -20.51
N ALA A 910 -9.83 -11.53 -20.32
CA ALA A 910 -10.39 -12.32 -21.42
C ALA A 910 -11.42 -11.53 -22.25
N PHE A 911 -12.32 -10.78 -21.60
CA PHE A 911 -13.30 -9.95 -22.30
C PHE A 911 -12.64 -8.78 -23.03
N ARG A 912 -11.70 -8.07 -22.41
CA ARG A 912 -10.95 -6.99 -23.07
C ARG A 912 -10.15 -7.49 -24.27
N ALA A 913 -9.44 -8.61 -24.11
CA ALA A 913 -8.74 -9.25 -25.23
C ALA A 913 -9.71 -9.66 -26.35
N LEU A 914 -10.92 -10.14 -26.01
CA LEU A 914 -11.98 -10.42 -26.99
C LEU A 914 -12.46 -9.15 -27.71
N TRP A 915 -12.66 -8.04 -27.00
CA TRP A 915 -13.03 -6.74 -27.61
C TRP A 915 -11.96 -6.29 -28.59
N ILE A 916 -10.70 -6.28 -28.19
CA ILE A 916 -9.58 -5.87 -29.04
C ILE A 916 -9.47 -6.81 -30.25
N ALA A 917 -9.50 -8.12 -30.04
CA ALA A 917 -9.35 -9.08 -31.14
C ALA A 917 -10.49 -9.00 -32.16
N ALA A 918 -11.72 -8.79 -31.70
CA ALA A 918 -12.90 -8.75 -32.57
C ALA A 918 -13.17 -7.36 -33.16
N THR A 919 -12.78 -6.29 -32.47
CA THR A 919 -13.19 -4.93 -32.81
C THR A 919 -12.05 -3.92 -32.92
N GLY A 920 -10.88 -4.22 -32.38
CA GLY A 920 -9.72 -3.32 -32.41
C GLY A 920 -9.79 -2.20 -31.36
N VAL A 921 -10.79 -2.24 -30.46
CA VAL A 921 -10.93 -1.30 -29.35
C VAL A 921 -10.97 -2.05 -28.03
N ASP A 922 -10.44 -1.43 -26.99
CA ASP A 922 -10.34 -1.97 -25.63
C ASP A 922 -11.47 -1.44 -24.73
N VAL A 923 -12.69 -1.51 -25.26
CA VAL A 923 -13.93 -1.14 -24.58
C VAL A 923 -15.04 -2.04 -25.09
N GLU A 924 -16.13 -2.16 -24.33
CA GLU A 924 -17.34 -2.85 -24.78
C GLU A 924 -17.79 -2.25 -26.12
N PRO A 925 -17.78 -3.02 -27.20
CA PRO A 925 -17.96 -2.41 -28.51
C PRO A 925 -19.43 -2.14 -28.89
N TRP A 926 -20.41 -2.68 -28.14
CA TRP A 926 -21.80 -2.83 -28.62
C TRP A 926 -22.91 -2.85 -27.60
#